data_AF-A0ABD2MSZ7-F1
#
_entry.id   AF-A0ABD2MSZ7-F1
#
_cell.length_a   1.000
_cell.length_b   1.000
_cell.length_c   1.000
_cell.angle_alpha   90.00
_cell.angle_beta   90.00
_cell.angle_gamma   90.00
#
_symmetry.space_group_name_H-M   'P 1'
#
loop_
_entity.id
_entity.type
_entity.pdbx_description
1 polymer ?
#
loop_
_entity_poly.entity_id
_entity_poly.type
_entity_poly.pdbx_seq_one_letter_code
_entity_poly.pdbx_strand_id
1 'polypeptide(L)'
;MNDNDHRVSDEILYWINMMKYMLELAQMSTAVAGFVRNKPDFSDNDVKNFNKLCLAVDEIRNQLGVLSGNAKKSKIHSTQSSKVKTRNVFIQTYDENVLENVFQETRIVEETKKETRKHALHRAACFCDRFMKKLLERNKNNRITVCSTMIRSRFSNDKCNQCGGCLKLNQGATEETGMKSGYKMNSEDWPNDDNHPYIIKDPGEIIIPETGVGYELFTAMRRYPNIIAQYVEITDEVQTYAELLRDCTSVAIKLRSKGLNEEDIICVCVTGTKNACIPYLGGLFVGCQMNGLDMSFHIPDIAFLLNLATPKLIFVQNEKVSDVEEALQQVGKKVDIVVIGGEIEGYESLEDYLKASDEEIKKFKPYKVDSLSRTCIILFSSGTSGLPKAICLTHRNVINQFVTSVLPGNMKKIFLTFNLFYWISSVVCLGVAILAGITRVVALPFEASRVHKLIMKYKIGTIFFGPYECMMLLKTPKPPNVDTSSLKVVVTGGSGLKDTVIYGLRELFPGSLVFQTYGQTETGGLIIMWSTDNPKEVALMNAKPDSSGIPYSGFWYKIVEEDTEKILGPYQRGELYVKSNNMLMKGYYKMDSSDCFDKLGWLKTGDMAYYDDYHCFFIVDRMKELIKFRGWHVPPTILEHLLSSHRAVARAVVVGIPDDEDGEHPMGFVILHDGIDPNTVDVNEIAAFVNEQVEDRKRLRGGVKIIKNIPITATGKVRRRALRDAYIRGEEL
;
A
#
# COMPACT_ATOMS: atom_id res chain seq x y z
N MET A 1 27.00 15.08 30.28
CA MET A 1 26.51 13.79 29.72
C MET A 1 27.60 13.32 28.78
N ASN A 2 27.98 12.04 28.82
CA ASN A 2 29.12 11.51 28.06
C ASN A 2 28.62 10.36 27.16
N ASP A 3 29.25 10.17 26.00
CA ASP A 3 28.78 9.28 24.91
C ASP A 3 28.59 7.79 25.27
N ASN A 4 29.06 7.36 26.45
CA ASN A 4 28.93 5.98 26.89
C ASN A 4 27.50 5.54 27.27
N ASP A 5 26.56 6.46 27.52
CA ASP A 5 25.17 6.06 27.87
C ASP A 5 24.40 5.45 26.67
N HIS A 6 24.68 5.87 25.43
CA HIS A 6 23.96 5.37 24.24
C HIS A 6 24.29 3.91 23.90
N ARG A 7 25.54 3.48 24.02
CA ARG A 7 25.90 2.06 23.78
C ARG A 7 25.25 1.12 24.80
N VAL A 8 25.04 1.62 26.03
CA VAL A 8 24.39 0.85 27.11
C VAL A 8 22.88 0.71 26.87
N SER A 9 22.19 1.71 26.29
CA SER A 9 20.78 1.54 25.92
C SER A 9 20.58 0.47 24.86
N ASP A 10 21.48 0.41 23.87
CA ASP A 10 21.32 -0.47 22.71
C ASP A 10 21.64 -1.93 23.04
N GLU A 11 22.66 -2.18 23.88
CA GLU A 11 22.88 -3.53 24.43
C GLU A 11 21.71 -3.97 25.32
N ILE A 12 21.18 -3.10 26.20
CA ILE A 12 20.02 -3.44 27.04
C ILE A 12 18.79 -3.73 26.16
N LEU A 13 18.56 -2.97 25.10
CA LEU A 13 17.44 -3.20 24.18
C LEU A 13 17.60 -4.51 23.39
N TYR A 14 18.83 -4.84 22.98
CA TYR A 14 19.18 -6.13 22.38
C TYR A 14 18.90 -7.29 23.35
N TRP A 15 19.31 -7.19 24.61
CA TRP A 15 19.04 -8.20 25.64
C TRP A 15 17.55 -8.34 25.94
N ILE A 16 16.79 -7.25 26.04
CA ILE A 16 15.33 -7.27 26.21
C ILE A 16 14.64 -7.97 25.02
N ASN A 17 15.08 -7.71 23.79
CA ASN A 17 14.52 -8.36 22.61
C ASN A 17 14.91 -9.84 22.51
N MET A 18 16.13 -10.23 22.92
CA MET A 18 16.53 -11.63 23.09
C MET A 18 15.72 -12.35 24.17
N MET A 19 15.44 -11.71 25.31
CA MET A 19 14.60 -12.29 26.37
C MET A 19 13.15 -12.46 25.92
N LYS A 20 12.59 -11.52 25.16
CA LYS A 20 11.27 -11.67 24.52
C LYS A 20 11.25 -12.85 23.55
N TYR A 21 12.25 -12.97 22.67
CA TYR A 21 12.37 -14.09 21.74
C TYR A 21 12.46 -15.44 22.46
N MET A 22 13.20 -15.52 23.56
CA MET A 22 13.24 -16.72 24.41
C MET A 22 11.90 -17.00 25.11
N LEU A 23 11.14 -15.98 25.51
CA LEU A 23 9.79 -16.11 26.08
C LEU A 23 8.71 -16.48 25.04
N GLU A 24 8.89 -16.10 23.78
CA GLU A 24 8.02 -16.53 22.67
C GLU A 24 8.30 -18.00 22.31
N LEU A 25 9.59 -18.39 22.21
CA LEU A 25 10.00 -19.80 22.10
C LEU A 25 9.53 -20.62 23.32
N ALA A 26 9.50 -20.06 24.52
CA ALA A 26 8.97 -20.70 25.72
C ALA A 26 7.52 -21.13 25.55
N GLN A 27 6.66 -20.20 25.12
CA GLN A 27 5.22 -20.42 24.93
C GLN A 27 4.95 -21.46 23.83
N MET A 28 5.77 -21.48 22.77
CA MET A 28 5.74 -22.56 21.77
C MET A 28 6.19 -23.90 22.37
N SER A 29 7.21 -23.91 23.24
CA SER A 29 7.75 -25.14 23.82
C SER A 29 6.73 -25.89 24.69
N THR A 30 5.88 -25.19 25.46
CA THR A 30 4.86 -25.81 26.30
C THR A 30 3.78 -26.53 25.47
N ALA A 31 3.39 -25.95 24.33
CA ALA A 31 2.47 -26.57 23.38
C ALA A 31 3.11 -27.79 22.67
N VAL A 32 4.37 -27.68 22.27
CA VAL A 32 5.11 -28.77 21.62
C VAL A 32 5.42 -29.92 22.59
N ALA A 33 5.65 -29.65 23.88
CA ALA A 33 5.90 -30.68 24.90
C ALA A 33 4.73 -31.68 25.03
N GLY A 34 3.48 -31.19 24.99
CA GLY A 34 2.28 -32.03 24.99
C GLY A 34 2.10 -32.86 23.72
N PHE A 35 2.67 -32.42 22.59
CA PHE A 35 2.65 -33.14 21.32
C PHE A 35 3.75 -34.22 21.24
N VAL A 36 4.98 -33.87 21.65
CA VAL A 36 6.16 -34.76 21.62
C VAL A 36 6.00 -35.96 22.56
N ARG A 37 5.41 -35.78 23.74
CA ARG A 37 5.20 -36.88 24.71
C ARG A 37 4.20 -37.97 24.26
N ASN A 38 3.45 -37.73 23.19
CA ASN A 38 2.36 -38.60 22.71
C ASN A 38 2.65 -39.21 21.31
N LYS A 39 3.92 -39.32 20.92
CA LYS A 39 4.35 -39.87 19.62
C LYS A 39 5.42 -40.95 19.80
N PRO A 40 5.29 -42.13 19.16
CA PRO A 40 6.27 -43.22 19.29
C PRO A 40 7.57 -42.98 18.51
N ASP A 41 7.64 -41.92 17.70
CA ASP A 41 8.69 -41.69 16.69
C ASP A 41 9.88 -40.83 17.19
N PHE A 42 9.92 -40.50 18.49
CA PHE A 42 11.02 -39.78 19.14
C PHE A 42 11.77 -40.69 20.10
N SER A 43 13.10 -40.59 20.17
CA SER A 43 13.87 -41.35 21.17
C SER A 43 13.66 -40.75 22.56
N ASP A 44 13.74 -41.58 23.61
CA ASP A 44 13.69 -41.12 25.01
C ASP A 44 14.71 -39.99 25.28
N ASN A 45 15.84 -40.00 24.59
CA ASN A 45 16.89 -38.99 24.74
C ASN A 45 16.49 -37.65 24.09
N ASP A 46 15.80 -37.65 22.95
CA ASP A 46 15.24 -36.43 22.34
C ASP A 46 14.14 -35.84 23.24
N VAL A 47 13.23 -36.69 23.74
CA VAL A 47 12.17 -36.31 24.67
C VAL A 47 12.77 -35.75 25.97
N LYS A 48 13.82 -36.37 26.51
CA LYS A 48 14.52 -35.93 27.73
C LYS A 48 15.22 -34.58 27.53
N ASN A 49 15.93 -34.38 26.40
CA ASN A 49 16.57 -33.12 26.07
C ASN A 49 15.56 -31.98 25.85
N PHE A 50 14.43 -32.27 25.19
CA PHE A 50 13.36 -31.28 25.00
C PHE A 50 12.70 -30.90 26.33
N ASN A 51 12.41 -31.86 27.21
CA ASN A 51 11.89 -31.58 28.55
C ASN A 51 12.87 -30.77 29.42
N LYS A 52 14.20 -31.04 29.35
CA LYS A 52 15.21 -30.21 30.01
C LYS A 52 15.17 -28.76 29.52
N LEU A 53 15.05 -28.55 28.21
CA LEU A 53 14.94 -27.22 27.63
C LEU A 53 13.69 -26.47 28.12
N CYS A 54 12.53 -27.13 28.16
CA CYS A 54 11.31 -26.55 28.72
C CYS A 54 11.47 -26.18 30.20
N LEU A 55 12.07 -27.05 31.03
CA LEU A 55 12.25 -26.79 32.46
C LEU A 55 13.17 -25.59 32.73
N ALA A 56 14.31 -25.50 32.05
CA ALA A 56 15.21 -24.34 32.16
C ALA A 56 14.51 -23.02 31.74
N VAL A 57 13.60 -23.10 30.78
CA VAL A 57 12.86 -21.96 30.25
C VAL A 57 11.68 -21.54 31.14
N ASP A 58 10.94 -22.49 31.73
CA ASP A 58 9.90 -22.19 32.74
C ASP A 58 10.51 -21.61 34.03
N GLU A 59 11.72 -22.03 34.41
CA GLU A 59 12.42 -21.45 35.58
C GLU A 59 12.82 -19.99 35.32
N ILE A 60 13.38 -19.68 34.15
CA ILE A 60 13.64 -18.28 33.72
C ILE A 60 12.33 -17.47 33.76
N ARG A 61 11.21 -18.04 33.30
CA ARG A 61 9.90 -17.37 33.33
C ARG A 61 9.42 -17.11 34.77
N ASN A 62 9.62 -18.06 35.69
CA ASN A 62 9.21 -17.92 37.10
C ASN A 62 10.02 -16.83 37.80
N GLN A 63 11.35 -16.79 37.62
CA GLN A 63 12.22 -15.77 38.22
C GLN A 63 11.90 -14.35 37.69
N LEU A 64 11.62 -14.20 36.39
CA LEU A 64 11.11 -12.94 35.81
C LEU A 64 9.73 -12.56 36.36
N GLY A 65 8.86 -13.54 36.63
CA GLY A 65 7.58 -13.34 37.30
C GLY A 65 7.71 -12.71 38.69
N VAL A 66 8.61 -13.24 39.52
CA VAL A 66 8.89 -12.71 40.88
C VAL A 66 9.37 -11.25 40.84
N LEU A 67 10.24 -10.90 39.90
CA LEU A 67 10.71 -9.52 39.70
C LEU A 67 9.54 -8.56 39.35
N SER A 68 8.61 -9.00 38.51
CA SER A 68 7.41 -8.19 38.16
C SER A 68 6.48 -7.95 39.36
N GLY A 69 6.38 -8.92 40.28
CA GLY A 69 5.60 -8.80 41.51
C GLY A 69 6.22 -7.82 42.50
N ASN A 70 7.54 -7.86 42.68
CA ASN A 70 8.27 -6.97 43.58
C ASN A 70 8.29 -5.52 43.06
N ALA A 71 8.42 -5.30 41.75
CA ALA A 71 8.36 -3.96 41.15
C ALA A 71 7.04 -3.20 41.44
N LYS A 72 5.92 -3.91 41.60
CA LYS A 72 4.63 -3.31 41.98
C LYS A 72 4.54 -2.84 43.45
N LYS A 73 5.44 -3.28 44.33
CA LYS A 73 5.42 -2.93 45.77
C LYS A 73 6.25 -1.69 46.12
N SER A 74 7.20 -1.26 45.28
CA SER A 74 8.11 -0.15 45.58
C SER A 74 7.66 1.20 44.99
N LYS A 75 6.82 1.95 45.70
CA LYS A 75 6.71 3.41 45.48
C LYS A 75 8.01 4.08 45.93
N ILE A 76 8.81 4.61 45.01
CA ILE A 76 10.04 5.37 45.31
C ILE A 76 10.08 6.65 44.45
N HIS A 77 10.26 7.81 45.09
CA HIS A 77 10.34 9.11 44.43
C HIS A 77 11.66 9.36 43.68
N SER A 78 11.62 10.31 42.76
CA SER A 78 12.72 10.67 41.86
C SER A 78 13.83 11.49 42.52
N THR A 79 15.00 10.89 42.72
CA THR A 79 16.31 11.57 42.86
C THR A 79 17.41 10.75 42.19
N GLN A 80 18.52 11.38 41.78
CA GLN A 80 19.56 10.73 40.94
C GLN A 80 20.25 9.51 41.58
N SER A 81 20.29 9.40 42.92
CA SER A 81 20.93 8.27 43.61
C SER A 81 20.18 6.94 43.46
N SER A 82 18.87 6.96 43.15
CA SER A 82 18.10 5.72 42.97
C SER A 82 18.55 4.92 41.75
N LYS A 83 18.92 5.61 40.65
CA LYS A 83 19.43 4.97 39.41
C LYS A 83 20.66 4.10 39.66
N VAL A 84 21.55 4.50 40.59
CA VAL A 84 22.76 3.73 40.92
C VAL A 84 22.42 2.48 41.72
N LYS A 85 21.49 2.57 42.69
CA LYS A 85 21.02 1.38 43.43
C LYS A 85 20.31 0.37 42.52
N THR A 86 19.43 0.82 41.61
CA THR A 86 18.77 -0.10 40.67
C THR A 86 19.78 -0.77 39.72
N ARG A 87 20.82 -0.05 39.28
CA ARG A 87 21.91 -0.60 38.44
C ARG A 87 22.69 -1.69 39.17
N ASN A 88 23.02 -1.49 40.44
CA ASN A 88 23.75 -2.50 41.22
C ASN A 88 22.89 -3.75 41.51
N VAL A 89 21.59 -3.59 41.80
CA VAL A 89 20.66 -4.74 41.93
C VAL A 89 20.58 -5.53 40.62
N PHE A 90 20.50 -4.87 39.47
CA PHE A 90 20.48 -5.55 38.17
C PHE A 90 21.76 -6.31 37.82
N ILE A 91 22.90 -5.94 38.42
CA ILE A 91 24.21 -6.57 38.19
C ILE A 91 24.49 -7.68 39.22
N GLN A 92 24.05 -7.53 40.47
CA GLN A 92 24.29 -8.52 41.54
C GLN A 92 23.28 -9.68 41.57
N THR A 93 22.17 -9.61 40.82
CA THR A 93 21.12 -10.67 40.82
C THR A 93 21.30 -11.71 39.70
N TYR A 94 22.51 -11.88 39.19
CA TYR A 94 22.89 -13.02 38.34
C TYR A 94 23.91 -13.88 39.08
N ASP A 95 23.42 -14.88 39.81
CA ASP A 95 24.25 -15.90 40.44
C ASP A 95 24.89 -16.77 39.35
N GLU A 96 26.22 -16.74 39.25
CA GLU A 96 26.96 -17.44 38.20
C GLU A 96 26.77 -18.97 38.29
N ASN A 97 26.53 -19.50 39.50
CA ASN A 97 26.26 -20.91 39.75
C ASN A 97 25.01 -21.40 39.02
N VAL A 98 23.98 -20.56 38.86
CA VAL A 98 22.69 -20.98 38.25
C VAL A 98 22.87 -21.21 36.75
N LEU A 99 23.56 -20.32 36.05
CA LEU A 99 23.88 -20.50 34.63
C LEU A 99 24.85 -21.66 34.42
N GLU A 100 25.88 -21.79 35.26
CA GLU A 100 26.89 -22.83 35.10
C GLU A 100 26.32 -24.24 35.28
N ASN A 101 25.39 -24.45 36.22
CA ASN A 101 24.67 -25.72 36.37
C ASN A 101 23.81 -26.06 35.13
N VAL A 102 23.06 -25.09 34.58
CA VAL A 102 22.25 -25.29 33.36
C VAL A 102 23.13 -25.66 32.15
N PHE A 103 24.34 -25.11 32.06
CA PHE A 103 25.27 -25.42 30.96
C PHE A 103 26.02 -26.74 31.14
N GLN A 104 26.36 -27.19 32.36
CA GLN A 104 26.94 -28.53 32.55
C GLN A 104 25.96 -29.65 32.19
N GLU A 105 24.69 -29.53 32.57
CA GLU A 105 23.64 -30.55 32.37
C GLU A 105 23.29 -30.89 30.90
N THR A 106 23.80 -30.11 29.93
CA THR A 106 23.48 -30.25 28.49
C THR A 106 24.64 -30.78 27.63
N ARG A 107 25.82 -31.03 28.21
CA ARG A 107 27.02 -31.52 27.49
C ARG A 107 27.59 -30.60 26.38
N ILE A 108 27.14 -29.35 26.30
CA ILE A 108 27.55 -28.35 25.28
C ILE A 108 28.92 -27.68 25.61
N VAL A 109 29.52 -28.01 26.77
CA VAL A 109 30.64 -27.24 27.35
C VAL A 109 32.02 -27.90 27.20
N GLU A 110 32.12 -29.20 26.96
CA GLU A 110 33.41 -29.93 27.07
C GLU A 110 34.49 -29.47 26.06
N GLU A 111 34.11 -28.91 24.91
CA GLU A 111 35.05 -28.31 23.94
C GLU A 111 35.28 -26.79 24.13
N THR A 112 34.52 -26.12 24.99
CA THR A 112 34.22 -24.68 24.84
C THR A 112 34.97 -23.77 25.83
N LYS A 113 36.08 -24.23 26.43
CA LYS A 113 36.86 -23.49 27.47
C LYS A 113 37.59 -22.21 27.01
N LYS A 114 37.29 -21.64 25.83
CA LYS A 114 37.97 -20.45 25.28
C LYS A 114 37.09 -19.43 24.53
N GLU A 115 35.76 -19.55 24.54
CA GLU A 115 34.87 -18.63 23.79
C GLU A 115 33.90 -17.84 24.68
N THR A 116 33.64 -16.58 24.30
CA THR A 116 32.83 -15.63 25.08
C THR A 116 31.33 -15.97 25.09
N ARG A 117 30.61 -15.56 26.16
CA ARG A 117 29.16 -15.81 26.39
C ARG A 117 28.27 -15.55 25.14
N LYS A 118 28.64 -14.57 24.30
CA LYS A 118 27.97 -14.24 23.02
C LYS A 118 27.94 -15.41 22.01
N HIS A 119 29.02 -16.20 21.92
CA HIS A 119 29.15 -17.33 21.01
C HIS A 119 28.39 -18.59 21.49
N ALA A 120 28.17 -18.73 22.80
CA ALA A 120 27.34 -19.81 23.35
C ALA A 120 25.85 -19.58 23.01
N LEU A 121 25.35 -18.37 23.26
CA LEU A 121 23.96 -17.98 22.91
C LEU A 121 23.69 -18.05 21.40
N HIS A 122 24.64 -17.66 20.56
CA HIS A 122 24.50 -17.79 19.11
C HIS A 122 24.40 -19.26 18.68
N ARG A 123 25.23 -20.16 19.23
CA ARG A 123 25.13 -21.61 18.98
C ARG A 123 23.82 -22.21 19.48
N ALA A 124 23.27 -21.74 20.59
CA ALA A 124 21.94 -22.15 21.08
C ALA A 124 20.82 -21.75 20.09
N ALA A 125 20.82 -20.51 19.60
CA ALA A 125 19.87 -20.07 18.57
C ALA A 125 19.98 -20.90 17.27
N CYS A 126 21.22 -21.16 16.80
CA CYS A 126 21.47 -22.02 15.65
C CYS A 126 21.15 -23.51 15.90
N PHE A 127 21.06 -23.97 17.15
CA PHE A 127 20.54 -25.30 17.48
C PHE A 127 19.01 -25.33 17.36
N CYS A 128 18.31 -24.36 17.95
CA CYS A 128 16.86 -24.24 17.86
C CYS A 128 16.37 -24.12 16.41
N ASP A 129 17.01 -23.30 15.58
CA ASP A 129 16.68 -23.17 14.15
C ASP A 129 16.84 -24.50 13.39
N ARG A 130 17.95 -25.23 13.61
CA ARG A 130 18.19 -26.55 12.98
C ARG A 130 17.23 -27.63 13.49
N PHE A 131 16.82 -27.57 14.77
CA PHE A 131 15.82 -28.47 15.34
C PHE A 131 14.44 -28.22 14.73
N MET A 132 14.00 -26.96 14.66
CA MET A 132 12.73 -26.56 14.07
C MET A 132 12.66 -26.86 12.57
N LYS A 133 13.75 -26.66 11.82
CA LYS A 133 13.83 -27.04 10.39
C LYS A 133 13.66 -28.54 10.19
N LYS A 134 14.37 -29.39 10.94
CA LYS A 134 14.17 -30.85 10.92
C LYS A 134 12.75 -31.27 11.31
N LEU A 135 12.13 -30.56 12.25
CA LEU A 135 10.72 -30.78 12.66
C LEU A 135 9.73 -30.46 11.54
N LEU A 136 10.00 -29.44 10.72
CA LEU A 136 9.18 -29.07 9.56
C LEU A 136 9.43 -30.01 8.36
N GLU A 137 10.69 -30.30 8.04
CA GLU A 137 11.10 -31.22 6.96
C GLU A 137 10.47 -32.61 7.09
N ARG A 138 10.30 -33.11 8.32
CA ARG A 138 9.69 -34.41 8.63
C ARG A 138 8.17 -34.39 8.77
N ASN A 139 7.53 -33.22 8.78
CA ASN A 139 6.06 -33.08 8.93
C ASN A 139 5.30 -32.85 7.61
N LYS A 140 5.91 -33.14 6.44
CA LYS A 140 5.30 -32.89 5.11
C LYS A 140 3.85 -33.36 4.91
N ASN A 141 3.37 -34.34 5.68
CA ASN A 141 2.02 -34.89 5.59
C ASN A 141 1.08 -34.48 6.75
N ASN A 142 1.45 -33.56 7.65
CA ASN A 142 0.58 -33.13 8.76
C ASN A 142 0.65 -31.63 9.07
N ARG A 143 -0.53 -31.04 9.36
CA ARG A 143 -0.74 -29.60 9.51
C ARG A 143 -0.20 -29.07 10.85
N ILE A 144 1.06 -28.64 10.89
CA ILE A 144 1.62 -27.84 12.00
C ILE A 144 2.06 -26.47 11.48
N THR A 145 1.26 -25.44 11.76
CA THR A 145 1.54 -24.06 11.36
C THR A 145 2.58 -23.42 12.29
N VAL A 146 3.86 -23.41 11.87
CA VAL A 146 4.94 -22.70 12.57
C VAL A 146 5.24 -21.38 11.85
N CYS A 147 5.31 -20.28 12.59
CA CYS A 147 5.61 -18.95 12.04
C CYS A 147 7.10 -18.79 11.67
N SER A 148 7.50 -19.32 10.52
CA SER A 148 8.89 -19.27 10.02
C SER A 148 9.36 -17.88 9.59
N THR A 149 8.44 -16.97 9.25
CA THR A 149 8.73 -15.69 8.61
C THR A 149 9.54 -14.74 9.50
N MET A 150 9.32 -14.73 10.83
CA MET A 150 10.06 -13.88 11.76
C MET A 150 11.55 -14.28 11.92
N ILE A 151 11.94 -15.50 11.54
CA ILE A 151 13.30 -16.00 11.72
C ILE A 151 14.18 -15.60 10.52
N ARG A 152 13.67 -15.69 9.29
CA ARG A 152 14.45 -15.41 8.07
C ARG A 152 14.80 -13.93 7.90
N SER A 153 13.90 -13.00 8.22
CA SER A 153 14.08 -11.56 7.93
C SER A 153 15.09 -10.83 8.83
N ARG A 154 15.61 -11.46 9.90
CA ARG A 154 16.51 -10.82 10.88
C ARG A 154 17.96 -11.27 10.81
N PHE A 155 18.32 -12.24 9.96
CA PHE A 155 19.67 -12.80 9.88
C PHE A 155 20.11 -13.13 8.44
N SER A 156 19.90 -12.22 7.49
CA SER A 156 20.64 -12.22 6.21
C SER A 156 22.06 -11.67 6.43
N ASN A 157 23.05 -12.57 6.40
CA ASN A 157 24.49 -12.26 6.34
C ASN A 157 25.19 -13.35 5.51
N ASP A 158 26.24 -12.99 4.78
CA ASP A 158 26.69 -13.68 3.56
C ASP A 158 27.49 -14.99 3.77
N LYS A 159 26.88 -16.00 4.41
CA LYS A 159 27.48 -17.34 4.61
C LYS A 159 26.57 -18.53 4.31
N CYS A 160 25.43 -18.34 3.62
CA CYS A 160 24.46 -19.40 3.34
C CYS A 160 24.50 -19.97 1.90
N ASN A 161 25.49 -19.61 1.07
CA ASN A 161 25.55 -19.96 -0.36
C ASN A 161 26.26 -21.31 -0.65
N GLN A 162 26.07 -22.35 0.17
CA GLN A 162 26.74 -23.65 0.00
C GLN A 162 25.85 -24.90 0.09
N CYS A 163 24.52 -24.78 -0.01
CA CYS A 163 23.63 -25.93 -0.17
C CYS A 163 22.53 -25.67 -1.23
N GLY A 164 22.84 -25.91 -2.49
CA GLY A 164 21.83 -25.93 -3.57
C GLY A 164 20.92 -27.16 -3.43
N GLY A 165 19.60 -26.96 -3.40
CA GLY A 165 18.67 -28.07 -3.11
C GLY A 165 17.18 -27.72 -3.08
N CYS A 166 16.71 -26.74 -3.86
CA CYS A 166 15.29 -26.35 -3.91
C CYS A 166 14.77 -26.27 -5.36
N LEU A 167 14.05 -27.28 -5.83
CA LEU A 167 13.18 -27.19 -7.02
C LEU A 167 12.17 -28.35 -7.07
N LYS A 168 11.03 -28.11 -7.75
CA LYS A 168 9.86 -28.98 -7.99
C LYS A 168 9.01 -29.36 -6.77
N LEU A 169 7.72 -29.01 -6.83
CA LEU A 169 6.58 -29.95 -6.78
C LEU A 169 5.23 -29.20 -6.79
N ASN A 170 4.48 -29.29 -7.91
CA ASN A 170 3.07 -29.72 -8.00
C ASN A 170 2.31 -29.09 -9.19
N GLN A 171 1.66 -29.95 -9.97
CA GLN A 171 0.58 -29.62 -10.93
C GLN A 171 -0.77 -30.06 -10.35
N GLY A 172 -1.90 -29.55 -10.86
CA GLY A 172 -3.21 -30.17 -10.57
C GLY A 172 -4.47 -29.38 -10.96
N ALA A 173 -5.21 -29.94 -11.94
CA ALA A 173 -6.65 -29.79 -12.22
C ALA A 173 -7.23 -28.49 -12.84
N THR A 174 -8.07 -28.72 -13.85
CA THR A 174 -9.03 -27.81 -14.51
C THR A 174 -10.27 -28.65 -14.91
N GLU A 175 -11.45 -28.12 -15.26
CA GLU A 175 -11.90 -26.72 -15.36
C GLU A 175 -13.35 -26.56 -14.81
N GLU A 176 -14.41 -25.94 -15.37
CA GLU A 176 -14.74 -25.26 -16.65
C GLU A 176 -15.63 -24.03 -16.37
N THR A 177 -15.50 -22.94 -17.14
CA THR A 177 -16.57 -21.91 -17.31
C THR A 177 -16.41 -21.15 -18.63
N GLY A 178 -17.53 -20.81 -19.28
CA GLY A 178 -17.60 -20.28 -20.66
C GLY A 178 -17.14 -18.82 -20.89
N MET A 179 -16.10 -18.34 -20.21
CA MET A 179 -15.46 -17.07 -20.56
C MET A 179 -14.35 -17.28 -21.60
N LYS A 180 -14.25 -16.40 -22.62
CA LYS A 180 -13.10 -16.37 -23.53
C LYS A 180 -11.87 -15.83 -22.77
N SER A 181 -11.12 -16.73 -22.14
CA SER A 181 -9.95 -16.38 -21.34
C SER A 181 -8.78 -15.92 -22.21
N GLY A 182 -8.31 -14.70 -21.99
CA GLY A 182 -6.93 -14.36 -22.31
C GLY A 182 -6.00 -15.20 -21.43
N TYR A 183 -5.09 -15.94 -22.08
CA TYR A 183 -3.90 -16.61 -21.54
C TYR A 183 -4.05 -17.38 -20.20
N LYS A 184 -4.15 -18.72 -20.27
CA LYS A 184 -3.92 -19.61 -19.12
C LYS A 184 -2.41 -19.93 -19.04
N MET A 185 -1.75 -19.56 -17.93
CA MET A 185 -0.38 -20.00 -17.64
C MET A 185 -0.39 -21.17 -16.66
N ASN A 186 0.31 -22.26 -17.01
CA ASN A 186 0.82 -23.17 -15.99
C ASN A 186 2.13 -22.60 -15.42
N SER A 187 2.49 -23.00 -14.20
CA SER A 187 3.75 -22.62 -13.56
C SER A 187 5.00 -23.21 -14.23
N GLU A 188 4.84 -24.16 -15.15
CA GLU A 188 5.93 -24.86 -15.84
C GLU A 188 6.23 -24.31 -17.25
N ASP A 189 5.35 -23.44 -17.78
CA ASP A 189 5.51 -22.77 -19.09
C ASP A 189 6.32 -21.44 -18.99
N TRP A 190 7.18 -21.30 -17.97
CA TRP A 190 7.88 -20.05 -17.70
C TRP A 190 9.08 -19.83 -18.65
N PRO A 191 9.13 -18.72 -19.40
CA PRO A 191 10.25 -18.44 -20.31
C PRO A 191 11.53 -18.06 -19.55
N ASN A 192 12.68 -18.38 -20.12
CA ASN A 192 13.99 -18.28 -19.45
C ASN A 192 14.56 -16.84 -19.35
N ASP A 193 13.75 -15.78 -19.41
CA ASP A 193 14.25 -14.40 -19.23
C ASP A 193 14.68 -14.15 -17.77
N ASP A 194 14.05 -14.83 -16.79
CA ASP A 194 14.25 -14.71 -15.35
C ASP A 194 15.72 -14.69 -14.87
N ASN A 195 16.70 -15.23 -15.62
CA ASN A 195 18.13 -15.22 -15.22
C ASN A 195 18.92 -14.00 -15.75
N HIS A 196 18.27 -13.05 -16.42
CA HIS A 196 18.91 -11.83 -16.91
C HIS A 196 19.38 -10.93 -15.75
N PRO A 197 20.64 -10.43 -15.73
CA PRO A 197 21.22 -9.76 -14.56
C PRO A 197 20.56 -8.42 -14.19
N TYR A 198 19.78 -7.83 -15.11
CA TYR A 198 19.04 -6.58 -14.90
C TYR A 198 17.53 -6.79 -14.65
N ILE A 199 17.08 -8.03 -14.42
CA ILE A 199 15.75 -8.29 -13.86
C ILE A 199 15.84 -8.24 -12.34
N ILE A 200 15.17 -7.24 -11.77
CA ILE A 200 15.14 -7.05 -10.33
C ILE A 200 13.99 -7.88 -9.77
N LYS A 201 14.30 -8.72 -8.78
CA LYS A 201 13.33 -9.60 -8.12
C LYS A 201 13.32 -9.30 -6.62
N ASP A 202 12.13 -9.11 -6.06
CA ASP A 202 11.91 -9.48 -4.66
C ASP A 202 10.91 -10.66 -4.63
N PRO A 203 11.41 -11.91 -4.56
CA PRO A 203 10.57 -13.10 -4.56
C PRO A 203 9.95 -13.40 -3.18
N GLY A 204 9.91 -12.43 -2.25
CA GLY A 204 9.45 -12.62 -0.88
C GLY A 204 8.11 -13.36 -0.76
N GLU A 205 8.12 -14.48 -0.01
CA GLU A 205 6.96 -15.36 0.21
C GLU A 205 5.89 -14.67 1.07
N ILE A 206 5.01 -13.89 0.43
CA ILE A 206 3.80 -13.36 1.07
C ILE A 206 2.81 -14.52 1.31
N ILE A 207 2.52 -14.81 2.58
CA ILE A 207 1.52 -15.81 2.95
C ILE A 207 0.13 -15.20 2.77
N ILE A 208 -0.53 -15.57 1.68
CA ILE A 208 -1.89 -15.14 1.33
C ILE A 208 -2.90 -16.04 2.05
N PRO A 209 -3.87 -15.51 2.82
CA PRO A 209 -4.99 -16.29 3.30
C PRO A 209 -5.80 -16.93 2.16
N GLU A 210 -6.24 -18.18 2.34
CA GLU A 210 -7.08 -18.91 1.37
C GLU A 210 -8.56 -18.46 1.38
N THR A 211 -8.88 -17.28 1.92
CA THR A 211 -10.24 -16.75 2.03
C THR A 211 -10.38 -15.44 1.27
N GLY A 212 -11.60 -15.13 0.79
CA GLY A 212 -11.85 -13.93 -0.02
C GLY A 212 -11.77 -12.63 0.77
N VAL A 213 -11.56 -11.51 0.09
CA VAL A 213 -11.41 -10.15 0.67
C VAL A 213 -12.44 -9.85 1.76
N GLY A 214 -13.74 -10.07 1.49
CA GLY A 214 -14.79 -9.81 2.47
C GLY A 214 -14.70 -10.70 3.72
N TYR A 215 -14.23 -11.94 3.58
CA TYR A 215 -14.03 -12.87 4.70
C TYR A 215 -12.87 -12.42 5.60
N GLU A 216 -11.74 -12.00 5.02
CA GLU A 216 -10.61 -11.46 5.80
C GLU A 216 -10.97 -10.13 6.48
N LEU A 217 -11.64 -9.20 5.79
CA LEU A 217 -12.06 -7.92 6.38
C LEU A 217 -13.09 -8.11 7.51
N PHE A 218 -14.08 -8.98 7.32
CA PHE A 218 -15.04 -9.38 8.36
C PHE A 218 -14.31 -9.99 9.58
N THR A 219 -13.34 -10.87 9.32
CA THR A 219 -12.56 -11.55 10.36
C THR A 219 -11.64 -10.58 11.11
N ALA A 220 -11.06 -9.61 10.42
CA ALA A 220 -10.18 -8.61 11.02
C ALA A 220 -10.94 -7.62 11.92
N MET A 221 -12.10 -7.11 11.50
CA MET A 221 -12.91 -6.22 12.37
C MET A 221 -13.33 -6.91 13.68
N ARG A 222 -13.55 -8.23 13.67
CA ARG A 222 -13.81 -9.03 14.88
C ARG A 222 -12.61 -9.16 15.83
N ARG A 223 -11.38 -8.84 15.40
CA ARG A 223 -10.18 -8.80 16.27
C ARG A 223 -10.06 -7.49 17.03
N TYR A 224 -10.70 -6.43 16.55
CA TYR A 224 -10.52 -5.05 17.04
C TYR A 224 -11.82 -4.36 17.50
N PRO A 225 -12.84 -5.06 18.05
CA PRO A 225 -14.22 -4.54 18.14
C PRO A 225 -14.34 -3.19 18.85
N ASN A 226 -13.51 -2.96 19.88
CA ASN A 226 -13.55 -1.76 20.72
C ASN A 226 -12.61 -0.63 20.24
N ILE A 227 -11.90 -0.83 19.12
CA ILE A 227 -11.11 0.23 18.48
C ILE A 227 -12.03 1.04 17.58
N ILE A 228 -11.85 2.36 17.56
CA ILE A 228 -12.56 3.27 16.66
C ILE A 228 -12.13 2.96 15.23
N ALA A 229 -13.06 2.51 14.39
CA ALA A 229 -12.82 2.22 12.99
C ALA A 229 -12.70 3.53 12.20
N GLN A 230 -13.61 4.48 12.46
CA GLN A 230 -13.59 5.77 11.81
C GLN A 230 -14.16 6.92 12.65
N TYR A 231 -13.56 8.10 12.46
CA TYR A 231 -14.16 9.41 12.72
C TYR A 231 -14.64 10.02 11.41
N VAL A 232 -15.78 10.71 11.44
CA VAL A 232 -16.26 11.59 10.36
C VAL A 232 -16.18 13.02 10.85
N GLU A 233 -15.33 13.85 10.24
CA GLU A 233 -15.00 15.14 10.84
C GLU A 233 -16.11 16.20 10.68
N ILE A 234 -16.88 16.16 9.59
CA ILE A 234 -17.95 17.15 9.35
C ILE A 234 -19.14 16.96 10.30
N THR A 235 -19.46 15.72 10.68
CA THR A 235 -20.56 15.39 11.60
C THR A 235 -20.10 15.15 13.04
N ASP A 236 -18.78 15.18 13.29
CA ASP A 236 -18.10 14.74 14.52
C ASP A 236 -18.51 13.32 15.00
N GLU A 237 -19.02 12.49 14.08
CA GLU A 237 -19.43 11.12 14.38
C GLU A 237 -18.23 10.18 14.60
N VAL A 238 -18.45 9.20 15.48
CA VAL A 238 -17.47 8.16 15.84
C VAL A 238 -18.12 6.79 15.61
N GLN A 239 -17.40 5.84 15.03
CA GLN A 239 -17.87 4.47 14.83
C GLN A 239 -16.74 3.48 15.15
N THR A 240 -17.00 2.52 16.03
CA THR A 240 -16.11 1.39 16.36
C THR A 240 -16.13 0.31 15.28
N TYR A 241 -15.15 -0.60 15.30
CA TYR A 241 -15.21 -1.79 14.44
C TYR A 241 -16.38 -2.72 14.78
N ALA A 242 -16.88 -2.75 16.01
CA ALA A 242 -18.08 -3.50 16.36
C ALA A 242 -19.33 -2.94 15.67
N GLU A 243 -19.51 -1.61 15.69
CA GLU A 243 -20.62 -0.92 15.02
C GLU A 243 -20.49 -1.00 13.50
N LEU A 244 -19.32 -0.69 12.94
CA LEU A 244 -19.07 -0.80 11.50
C LEU A 244 -19.33 -2.23 11.00
N LEU A 245 -18.87 -3.25 11.72
CA LEU A 245 -19.14 -4.65 11.39
C LEU A 245 -20.63 -4.98 11.48
N ARG A 246 -21.35 -4.48 12.50
CA ARG A 246 -22.81 -4.66 12.64
C ARG A 246 -23.53 -4.12 11.41
N ASP A 247 -23.23 -2.88 11.03
CA ASP A 247 -23.91 -2.16 9.96
C ASP A 247 -23.62 -2.81 8.60
N CYS A 248 -22.34 -3.12 8.32
CA CYS A 248 -21.95 -3.85 7.10
C CYS A 248 -22.58 -5.25 7.02
N THR A 249 -22.75 -5.92 8.17
CA THR A 249 -23.44 -7.23 8.24
C THR A 249 -24.93 -7.10 7.97
N SER A 250 -25.58 -6.05 8.48
CA SER A 250 -26.99 -5.74 8.21
C SER A 250 -27.24 -5.55 6.70
N VAL A 251 -26.40 -4.73 6.05
CA VAL A 251 -26.46 -4.52 4.60
C VAL A 251 -26.23 -5.84 3.85
N ALA A 252 -25.25 -6.65 4.26
CA ALA A 252 -24.98 -7.96 3.65
C ALA A 252 -26.15 -8.96 3.79
N ILE A 253 -26.94 -8.88 4.87
CA ILE A 253 -28.16 -9.69 5.05
C ILE A 253 -29.25 -9.24 4.07
N LYS A 254 -29.55 -7.94 4.01
CA LYS A 254 -30.56 -7.38 3.09
C LYS A 254 -30.19 -7.63 1.62
N LEU A 255 -28.91 -7.47 1.25
CA LEU A 255 -28.38 -7.80 -0.09
C LEU A 255 -28.65 -9.27 -0.47
N ARG A 256 -28.39 -10.22 0.45
CA ARG A 256 -28.72 -11.64 0.23
C ARG A 256 -30.22 -11.89 0.13
N SER A 257 -31.06 -11.20 0.90
CA SER A 257 -32.53 -11.33 0.76
C SER A 257 -33.06 -10.80 -0.58
N LYS A 258 -32.36 -9.84 -1.22
CA LYS A 258 -32.61 -9.40 -2.60
C LYS A 258 -31.96 -10.31 -3.67
N GLY A 259 -31.35 -11.43 -3.27
CA GLY A 259 -30.73 -12.39 -4.19
C GLY A 259 -29.43 -11.92 -4.83
N LEU A 260 -28.73 -10.93 -4.24
CA LEU A 260 -27.42 -10.53 -4.73
C LEU A 260 -26.33 -11.54 -4.33
N ASN A 261 -25.41 -11.78 -5.26
CA ASN A 261 -24.38 -12.83 -5.20
C ASN A 261 -23.08 -12.40 -5.90
N GLU A 262 -22.11 -13.31 -6.00
CA GLU A 262 -20.76 -13.07 -6.51
C GLU A 262 -20.65 -12.77 -8.01
N GLU A 263 -21.68 -13.07 -8.83
CA GLU A 263 -21.76 -12.64 -10.23
C GLU A 263 -22.21 -11.17 -10.37
N ASP A 264 -22.83 -10.60 -9.34
CA ASP A 264 -23.42 -9.26 -9.40
C ASP A 264 -22.40 -8.15 -9.10
N ILE A 265 -22.53 -7.04 -9.84
CA ILE A 265 -21.79 -5.80 -9.59
C ILE A 265 -22.64 -4.86 -8.72
N ILE A 266 -22.07 -4.32 -7.65
CA ILE A 266 -22.66 -3.27 -6.81
C ILE A 266 -21.80 -2.01 -6.93
N CYS A 267 -22.43 -0.86 -7.15
CA CYS A 267 -21.77 0.44 -7.22
C CYS A 267 -22.06 1.29 -5.98
N VAL A 268 -21.10 2.16 -5.62
CA VAL A 268 -21.30 3.22 -4.61
C VAL A 268 -20.94 4.60 -5.19
N CYS A 269 -21.81 5.59 -4.97
CA CYS A 269 -21.61 6.99 -5.36
C CYS A 269 -21.91 7.87 -4.15
N VAL A 270 -20.88 8.13 -3.32
CA VAL A 270 -21.03 8.68 -1.96
C VAL A 270 -19.71 9.27 -1.44
N THR A 271 -19.79 10.35 -0.67
CA THR A 271 -18.66 11.08 -0.07
C THR A 271 -18.97 11.49 1.38
N GLY A 272 -17.97 11.94 2.14
CA GLY A 272 -18.16 12.70 3.39
C GLY A 272 -18.78 11.99 4.61
N THR A 273 -19.50 10.87 4.46
CA THR A 273 -20.27 10.21 5.54
C THR A 273 -19.65 8.88 6.01
N LYS A 274 -19.94 8.48 7.26
CA LYS A 274 -19.60 7.14 7.81
C LYS A 274 -20.14 6.03 6.92
N ASN A 275 -21.33 6.27 6.34
CA ASN A 275 -22.08 5.36 5.49
C ASN A 275 -21.34 5.01 4.19
N ALA A 276 -20.35 5.81 3.76
CA ALA A 276 -19.67 5.63 2.48
C ALA A 276 -18.96 4.27 2.31
N CYS A 277 -18.51 3.65 3.41
CA CYS A 277 -17.85 2.34 3.37
C CYS A 277 -18.77 1.16 3.71
N ILE A 278 -19.97 1.41 4.26
CA ILE A 278 -20.85 0.38 4.81
C ILE A 278 -21.41 -0.56 3.72
N PRO A 279 -22.03 -0.08 2.62
CA PRO A 279 -22.48 -0.97 1.56
C PRO A 279 -21.34 -1.56 0.74
N TYR A 280 -20.18 -0.87 0.69
CA TYR A 280 -18.98 -1.38 0.02
C TYR A 280 -18.44 -2.65 0.70
N LEU A 281 -18.32 -2.62 2.03
CA LEU A 281 -17.94 -3.78 2.83
C LEU A 281 -19.06 -4.83 2.88
N GLY A 282 -20.33 -4.40 2.97
CA GLY A 282 -21.49 -5.30 2.93
C GLY A 282 -21.54 -6.15 1.65
N GLY A 283 -21.35 -5.54 0.47
CA GLY A 283 -21.26 -6.26 -0.79
C GLY A 283 -20.10 -7.25 -0.85
N LEU A 284 -18.90 -6.87 -0.37
CA LEU A 284 -17.77 -7.78 -0.25
C LEU A 284 -18.05 -8.98 0.67
N PHE A 285 -18.87 -8.82 1.72
CA PHE A 285 -19.29 -9.93 2.59
C PHE A 285 -20.32 -10.87 1.93
N VAL A 286 -21.03 -10.40 0.89
CA VAL A 286 -21.90 -11.22 0.04
C VAL A 286 -21.10 -11.91 -1.07
N GLY A 287 -19.95 -11.35 -1.46
CA GLY A 287 -19.10 -11.84 -2.55
C GLY A 287 -19.22 -11.01 -3.83
N CYS A 288 -20.10 -10.01 -3.84
CA CYS A 288 -20.38 -9.15 -4.99
C CYS A 288 -19.13 -8.39 -5.46
N GLN A 289 -19.11 -8.06 -6.76
CA GLN A 289 -18.06 -7.27 -7.39
C GLN A 289 -18.31 -5.78 -7.12
N MET A 290 -17.41 -5.13 -6.40
CA MET A 290 -17.58 -3.72 -6.01
C MET A 290 -16.95 -2.76 -7.02
N ASN A 291 -17.72 -1.79 -7.51
CA ASN A 291 -17.19 -0.57 -8.12
C ASN A 291 -17.67 0.68 -7.38
N GLY A 292 -17.16 1.83 -7.81
CA GLY A 292 -17.55 3.13 -7.28
C GLY A 292 -17.53 4.21 -8.36
N LEU A 293 -18.21 5.31 -8.07
CA LEU A 293 -18.20 6.54 -8.86
C LEU A 293 -17.68 7.70 -8.01
N ASP A 294 -17.07 8.69 -8.66
CA ASP A 294 -16.68 9.93 -8.01
C ASP A 294 -17.88 10.89 -7.97
N MET A 295 -18.15 11.51 -6.81
CA MET A 295 -19.26 12.45 -6.64
C MET A 295 -19.07 13.72 -7.48
N SER A 296 -17.83 14.04 -7.89
CA SER A 296 -17.53 15.21 -8.72
C SER A 296 -17.81 15.00 -10.23
N PHE A 297 -18.22 13.82 -10.67
CA PHE A 297 -18.46 13.55 -12.09
C PHE A 297 -19.78 14.15 -12.59
N HIS A 298 -19.80 14.53 -13.87
CA HIS A 298 -21.00 15.00 -14.54
C HIS A 298 -21.76 13.82 -15.18
N ILE A 299 -23.03 14.05 -15.53
CA ILE A 299 -23.95 13.03 -16.06
C ILE A 299 -23.35 12.24 -17.24
N PRO A 300 -22.66 12.85 -18.24
CA PRO A 300 -22.04 12.08 -19.34
C PRO A 300 -20.89 11.16 -18.90
N ASP A 301 -20.08 11.58 -17.91
CA ASP A 301 -19.01 10.73 -17.35
C ASP A 301 -19.61 9.55 -16.58
N ILE A 302 -20.65 9.80 -15.78
CA ILE A 302 -21.40 8.78 -15.04
C ILE A 302 -22.04 7.78 -16.02
N ALA A 303 -22.71 8.27 -17.07
CA ALA A 303 -23.34 7.46 -18.11
C ALA A 303 -22.32 6.56 -18.81
N PHE A 304 -21.16 7.11 -19.21
CA PHE A 304 -20.08 6.35 -19.83
C PHE A 304 -19.61 5.18 -18.93
N LEU A 305 -19.36 5.46 -17.64
CA LEU A 305 -18.86 4.47 -16.67
C LEU A 305 -19.92 3.40 -16.35
N LEU A 306 -21.20 3.78 -16.23
CA LEU A 306 -22.33 2.86 -16.01
C LEU A 306 -22.64 2.01 -17.24
N ASN A 307 -22.36 2.46 -18.46
CA ASN A 307 -22.45 1.59 -19.65
C ASN A 307 -21.26 0.63 -19.74
N LEU A 308 -20.06 1.07 -19.34
CA LEU A 308 -18.83 0.28 -19.36
C LEU A 308 -18.85 -0.87 -18.33
N ALA A 309 -19.36 -0.63 -17.11
CA ALA A 309 -19.51 -1.66 -16.08
C ALA A 309 -20.84 -1.48 -15.31
N THR A 310 -21.96 -1.81 -15.97
CA THR A 310 -23.31 -1.66 -15.41
C THR A 310 -23.50 -2.48 -14.12
N PRO A 311 -23.80 -1.84 -12.98
CA PRO A 311 -24.14 -2.52 -11.74
C PRO A 311 -25.57 -3.05 -11.78
N LYS A 312 -25.90 -3.98 -10.86
CA LYS A 312 -27.28 -4.44 -10.60
C LYS A 312 -27.99 -3.56 -9.58
N LEU A 313 -27.21 -3.02 -8.64
CA LEU A 313 -27.64 -2.16 -7.54
C LEU A 313 -26.61 -1.04 -7.37
N ILE A 314 -27.06 0.20 -7.20
CA ILE A 314 -26.20 1.34 -6.88
C ILE A 314 -26.68 2.05 -5.61
N PHE A 315 -25.77 2.21 -4.65
CA PHE A 315 -25.99 3.06 -3.50
C PHE A 315 -25.54 4.49 -3.86
N VAL A 316 -26.45 5.45 -3.82
CA VAL A 316 -26.24 6.83 -4.26
C VAL A 316 -26.57 7.79 -3.12
N GLN A 317 -25.70 8.75 -2.85
CA GLN A 317 -26.00 9.83 -1.91
C GLN A 317 -27.13 10.71 -2.44
N ASN A 318 -28.05 11.12 -1.57
CA ASN A 318 -29.28 11.86 -1.89
C ASN A 318 -29.10 12.96 -2.97
N GLU A 319 -28.08 13.80 -2.82
CA GLU A 319 -27.79 14.94 -3.70
C GLU A 319 -27.27 14.57 -5.10
N LYS A 320 -27.14 13.27 -5.40
CA LYS A 320 -26.63 12.74 -6.68
C LYS A 320 -27.57 11.74 -7.37
N VAL A 321 -28.76 11.51 -6.80
CA VAL A 321 -29.73 10.53 -7.35
C VAL A 321 -30.20 10.93 -8.75
N SER A 322 -30.57 12.19 -8.96
CA SER A 322 -30.99 12.73 -10.27
C SER A 322 -29.94 12.54 -11.38
N ASP A 323 -28.68 12.81 -11.06
CA ASP A 323 -27.57 12.68 -12.00
C ASP A 323 -27.33 11.22 -12.42
N VAL A 324 -27.59 10.28 -11.51
CA VAL A 324 -27.51 8.84 -11.78
C VAL A 324 -28.74 8.36 -12.55
N GLU A 325 -29.94 8.85 -12.23
CA GLU A 325 -31.17 8.56 -12.98
C GLU A 325 -31.05 9.00 -14.44
N GLU A 326 -30.65 10.25 -14.69
CA GLU A 326 -30.49 10.76 -16.06
C GLU A 326 -29.38 10.00 -16.80
N ALA A 327 -28.25 9.72 -16.14
CA ALA A 327 -27.18 8.94 -16.75
C ALA A 327 -27.64 7.53 -17.15
N LEU A 328 -28.43 6.85 -16.30
CA LEU A 328 -29.01 5.54 -16.59
C LEU A 328 -30.01 5.59 -17.77
N GLN A 329 -30.80 6.65 -17.85
CA GLN A 329 -31.70 6.91 -18.99
C GLN A 329 -30.92 7.12 -20.29
N GLN A 330 -29.86 7.95 -20.28
CA GLN A 330 -29.00 8.20 -21.45
C GLN A 330 -28.38 6.92 -22.04
N VAL A 331 -28.10 5.90 -21.22
CA VAL A 331 -27.52 4.62 -21.67
C VAL A 331 -28.50 3.44 -21.70
N GLY A 332 -29.80 3.73 -21.52
CA GLY A 332 -30.89 2.75 -21.60
C GLY A 332 -30.75 1.59 -20.61
N LYS A 333 -30.21 1.83 -19.41
CA LYS A 333 -30.03 0.81 -18.37
C LYS A 333 -31.09 0.98 -17.28
N LYS A 334 -31.64 -0.13 -16.79
CA LYS A 334 -32.37 -0.18 -15.52
C LYS A 334 -31.47 -0.79 -14.44
N VAL A 335 -31.33 -0.10 -13.33
CA VAL A 335 -30.52 -0.47 -12.15
C VAL A 335 -31.32 -0.08 -10.92
N ASP A 336 -31.32 -0.90 -9.87
CA ASP A 336 -31.93 -0.54 -8.59
C ASP A 336 -31.08 0.55 -7.89
N ILE A 337 -31.69 1.66 -7.48
CA ILE A 337 -31.04 2.73 -6.71
C ILE A 337 -31.43 2.61 -5.23
N VAL A 338 -30.45 2.79 -4.34
CA VAL A 338 -30.65 2.90 -2.88
C VAL A 338 -30.06 4.22 -2.40
N VAL A 339 -30.85 5.02 -1.69
CA VAL A 339 -30.46 6.37 -1.24
C VAL A 339 -29.63 6.31 0.04
N ILE A 340 -28.54 7.08 0.11
CA ILE A 340 -27.78 7.34 1.34
C ILE A 340 -28.02 8.79 1.78
N GLY A 341 -28.37 8.99 3.06
CA GLY A 341 -28.48 10.33 3.64
C GLY A 341 -29.85 11.00 3.43
N GLY A 342 -30.91 10.22 3.28
CA GLY A 342 -32.28 10.69 3.14
C GLY A 342 -33.21 9.60 2.61
N GLU A 343 -34.50 9.91 2.62
CA GLU A 343 -35.54 9.11 1.97
C GLU A 343 -36.05 9.92 0.76
N ILE A 344 -36.25 9.25 -0.38
CA ILE A 344 -36.87 9.81 -1.58
C ILE A 344 -38.03 8.90 -1.96
N GLU A 345 -39.20 9.47 -2.26
CA GLU A 345 -40.37 8.68 -2.64
C GLU A 345 -40.09 7.82 -3.88
N GLY A 346 -40.40 6.53 -3.81
CA GLY A 346 -40.14 5.54 -4.85
C GLY A 346 -38.81 4.77 -4.72
N TYR A 347 -37.92 5.15 -3.81
CA TYR A 347 -36.61 4.51 -3.61
C TYR A 347 -36.46 3.84 -2.23
N GLU A 348 -35.67 2.75 -2.15
CA GLU A 348 -35.22 2.21 -0.85
C GLU A 348 -34.13 3.13 -0.27
N SER A 349 -34.08 3.28 1.05
CA SER A 349 -33.00 3.99 1.76
C SER A 349 -31.95 3.02 2.29
N LEU A 350 -30.73 3.48 2.60
CA LEU A 350 -29.72 2.68 3.29
C LEU A 350 -30.22 2.23 4.67
N GLU A 351 -31.08 3.03 5.29
CA GLU A 351 -31.76 2.73 6.54
C GLU A 351 -32.65 1.48 6.40
N ASP A 352 -33.21 1.15 5.23
CA ASP A 352 -33.86 -0.15 4.95
C ASP A 352 -32.91 -1.35 4.98
N TYR A 353 -31.62 -1.12 4.71
CA TYR A 353 -30.57 -2.13 4.72
C TYR A 353 -29.88 -2.25 6.10
N LEU A 354 -30.19 -1.34 7.04
CA LEU A 354 -29.65 -1.36 8.41
C LEU A 354 -30.59 -2.03 9.43
N LYS A 355 -31.77 -2.53 9.01
CA LYS A 355 -32.83 -3.09 9.86
C LYS A 355 -32.65 -4.56 10.32
N ALA A 356 -31.53 -5.23 10.04
CA ALA A 356 -31.33 -6.64 10.43
C ALA A 356 -31.27 -6.84 11.96
N SER A 357 -31.85 -7.94 12.42
CA SER A 357 -31.92 -8.27 13.84
C SER A 357 -30.58 -8.76 14.41
N ASP A 358 -30.46 -8.61 15.73
CA ASP A 358 -29.35 -9.13 16.53
C ASP A 358 -29.10 -10.63 16.33
N GLU A 359 -30.14 -11.42 16.03
CA GLU A 359 -30.00 -12.85 15.75
C GLU A 359 -29.45 -13.14 14.37
N GLU A 360 -29.92 -12.43 13.34
CA GLU A 360 -29.43 -12.61 11.96
C GLU A 360 -27.96 -12.21 11.87
N ILE A 361 -27.57 -11.11 12.52
CA ILE A 361 -26.18 -10.65 12.61
C ILE A 361 -25.29 -11.68 13.32
N LYS A 362 -25.76 -12.35 14.37
CA LYS A 362 -25.03 -13.45 15.06
C LYS A 362 -24.93 -14.71 14.19
N LYS A 363 -25.98 -15.02 13.42
CA LYS A 363 -26.03 -16.19 12.51
C LYS A 363 -25.18 -15.98 11.25
N PHE A 364 -25.06 -14.75 10.75
CA PHE A 364 -24.35 -14.41 9.51
C PHE A 364 -22.93 -14.98 9.41
N LYS A 365 -22.55 -15.33 8.17
CA LYS A 365 -21.20 -15.73 7.77
C LYS A 365 -20.87 -15.01 6.46
N PRO A 366 -19.70 -14.35 6.33
CA PRO A 366 -19.25 -13.78 5.06
C PRO A 366 -19.07 -14.88 4.01
N TYR A 367 -19.19 -14.50 2.75
CA TYR A 367 -19.01 -15.40 1.60
C TYR A 367 -17.60 -16.01 1.62
N LYS A 368 -17.52 -17.33 1.47
CA LYS A 368 -16.25 -18.04 1.28
C LYS A 368 -16.09 -18.31 -0.21
N VAL A 369 -15.19 -17.55 -0.83
CA VAL A 369 -14.88 -17.66 -2.26
C VAL A 369 -14.43 -19.08 -2.65
N ASP A 370 -14.85 -19.47 -3.85
CA ASP A 370 -14.45 -20.67 -4.60
C ASP A 370 -13.00 -20.59 -5.10
N SER A 371 -12.63 -19.45 -5.70
CA SER A 371 -11.28 -19.17 -6.22
C SER A 371 -10.84 -17.74 -5.96
N LEU A 372 -9.62 -17.56 -5.44
CA LEU A 372 -9.01 -16.24 -5.30
C LEU A 372 -8.77 -15.51 -6.65
N SER A 373 -8.85 -16.19 -7.80
CA SER A 373 -8.80 -15.56 -9.14
C SER A 373 -10.15 -15.01 -9.62
N ARG A 374 -11.19 -15.10 -8.78
CA ARG A 374 -12.48 -14.43 -9.00
C ARG A 374 -12.33 -12.92 -8.79
N THR A 375 -12.93 -12.13 -9.68
CA THR A 375 -13.01 -10.67 -9.57
C THR A 375 -13.83 -10.31 -8.34
N CYS A 376 -13.38 -9.34 -7.55
CA CYS A 376 -14.14 -8.80 -6.42
C CYS A 376 -14.26 -7.29 -6.43
N ILE A 377 -13.41 -6.61 -7.21
CA ILE A 377 -13.36 -5.16 -7.32
C ILE A 377 -13.19 -4.79 -8.79
N ILE A 378 -13.97 -3.84 -9.26
CA ILE A 378 -13.83 -3.23 -10.60
C ILE A 378 -13.61 -1.74 -10.39
N LEU A 379 -12.49 -1.21 -10.88
CA LEU A 379 -12.15 0.21 -10.80
C LEU A 379 -11.87 0.76 -12.19
N PHE A 380 -12.02 2.06 -12.36
CA PHE A 380 -11.88 2.69 -13.68
C PHE A 380 -10.54 3.41 -13.81
N SER A 381 -9.89 3.33 -14.98
CA SER A 381 -8.66 4.05 -15.26
C SER A 381 -8.91 5.56 -15.44
N SER A 382 -7.97 6.41 -15.02
CA SER A 382 -8.18 7.87 -14.91
C SER A 382 -8.18 8.64 -16.25
N GLY A 383 -8.26 7.94 -17.39
CA GLY A 383 -8.53 8.52 -18.71
C GLY A 383 -7.61 9.64 -19.24
N THR A 384 -6.35 9.79 -18.78
CA THR A 384 -5.51 10.93 -19.22
C THR A 384 -5.05 10.82 -20.68
N SER A 385 -4.87 9.59 -21.18
CA SER A 385 -4.39 9.28 -22.54
C SER A 385 -5.47 8.71 -23.48
N GLY A 386 -6.73 8.65 -23.04
CA GLY A 386 -7.83 7.99 -23.75
C GLY A 386 -9.04 7.77 -22.85
N LEU A 387 -10.08 7.08 -23.34
CA LEU A 387 -11.28 6.81 -22.52
C LEU A 387 -10.97 5.91 -21.30
N PRO A 388 -11.67 6.10 -20.17
CA PRO A 388 -11.58 5.20 -19.02
C PRO A 388 -11.85 3.74 -19.40
N LYS A 389 -11.13 2.81 -18.76
CA LYS A 389 -11.32 1.36 -18.87
C LYS A 389 -11.70 0.78 -17.51
N ALA A 390 -12.60 -0.19 -17.47
CA ALA A 390 -12.95 -0.92 -16.25
C ALA A 390 -11.94 -2.07 -16.04
N ILE A 391 -11.25 -2.08 -14.90
CA ILE A 391 -10.15 -3.00 -14.56
C ILE A 391 -10.64 -4.02 -13.53
N CYS A 392 -10.54 -5.31 -13.84
CA CYS A 392 -10.94 -6.38 -12.94
C CYS A 392 -9.81 -6.75 -11.97
N LEU A 393 -10.02 -6.48 -10.68
CA LEU A 393 -9.13 -6.89 -9.59
C LEU A 393 -9.71 -8.10 -8.86
N THR A 394 -8.88 -9.12 -8.70
CA THR A 394 -9.24 -10.38 -8.04
C THR A 394 -9.04 -10.30 -6.53
N HIS A 395 -9.70 -11.21 -5.79
CA HIS A 395 -9.45 -11.34 -4.36
C HIS A 395 -7.96 -11.56 -4.05
N ARG A 396 -7.25 -12.34 -4.88
CA ARG A 396 -5.80 -12.57 -4.78
C ARG A 396 -5.04 -11.23 -4.83
N ASN A 397 -5.27 -10.41 -5.85
CA ASN A 397 -4.57 -9.12 -6.01
C ASN A 397 -4.79 -8.22 -4.80
N VAL A 398 -6.06 -8.05 -4.41
CA VAL A 398 -6.49 -7.11 -3.37
C VAL A 398 -5.96 -7.51 -1.99
N ILE A 399 -6.00 -8.81 -1.64
CA ILE A 399 -5.45 -9.30 -0.35
C ILE A 399 -3.94 -9.11 -0.30
N ASN A 400 -3.21 -9.43 -1.38
CA ASN A 400 -1.76 -9.21 -1.42
C ASN A 400 -1.43 -7.72 -1.27
N GLN A 401 -2.15 -6.83 -1.96
CA GLN A 401 -1.98 -5.37 -1.83
C GLN A 401 -2.21 -4.89 -0.40
N PHE A 402 -3.23 -5.41 0.30
CA PHE A 402 -3.44 -5.07 1.71
C PHE A 402 -2.29 -5.57 2.59
N VAL A 403 -1.89 -6.85 2.49
CA VAL A 403 -0.82 -7.43 3.31
C VAL A 403 0.51 -6.72 3.06
N THR A 404 0.90 -6.55 1.79
CA THR A 404 2.16 -5.89 1.39
C THR A 404 2.22 -4.43 1.81
N SER A 405 1.08 -3.75 1.94
CA SER A 405 1.02 -2.35 2.39
C SER A 405 0.96 -2.20 3.93
N VAL A 406 0.71 -3.26 4.70
CA VAL A 406 0.88 -3.27 6.17
C VAL A 406 2.35 -3.37 6.55
N LEU A 407 3.09 -4.32 5.95
CA LEU A 407 4.45 -4.72 6.36
C LEU A 407 5.49 -3.57 6.45
N PRO A 408 5.51 -2.54 5.58
CA PRO A 408 6.55 -1.51 5.60
C PRO A 408 6.43 -0.50 6.75
N GLY A 409 5.36 -0.60 7.56
CA GLY A 409 5.12 0.23 8.75
C GLY A 409 4.44 1.56 8.47
N ASN A 410 4.19 1.92 7.20
CA ASN A 410 3.88 3.30 6.79
C ASN A 410 2.56 3.86 7.32
N MET A 411 1.60 2.97 7.62
CA MET A 411 0.34 3.30 8.26
C MET A 411 0.50 3.23 9.78
N LYS A 412 0.61 4.39 10.44
CA LYS A 412 0.61 4.50 11.90
C LYS A 412 -0.84 4.55 12.43
N LYS A 413 -1.03 4.49 13.75
CA LYS A 413 -2.32 4.20 14.43
C LYS A 413 -3.57 4.99 14.00
N ILE A 414 -3.39 6.21 13.48
CA ILE A 414 -4.50 7.07 13.02
C ILE A 414 -4.13 7.61 11.64
N PHE A 415 -4.99 7.35 10.66
CA PHE A 415 -4.79 7.67 9.24
C PHE A 415 -5.88 8.63 8.73
N LEU A 416 -5.47 9.73 8.11
CA LEU A 416 -6.39 10.71 7.49
C LEU A 416 -6.59 10.41 6.01
N THR A 417 -7.85 10.36 5.55
CA THR A 417 -8.20 10.16 4.14
C THR A 417 -9.08 11.28 3.59
N PHE A 418 -8.79 11.63 2.33
CA PHE A 418 -9.63 12.48 1.48
C PHE A 418 -10.14 11.70 0.24
N ASN A 419 -9.88 10.39 0.15
CA ASN A 419 -10.03 9.63 -1.08
C ASN A 419 -11.39 8.90 -1.16
N LEU A 420 -11.97 8.84 -2.37
CA LEU A 420 -13.28 8.24 -2.69
C LEU A 420 -13.16 6.80 -3.24
N PHE A 421 -14.20 5.97 -3.09
CA PHE A 421 -14.16 4.54 -3.47
C PHE A 421 -14.11 4.24 -4.98
N TYR A 422 -14.06 5.27 -5.83
CA TYR A 422 -13.61 5.17 -7.23
C TYR A 422 -12.10 4.88 -7.36
N TRP A 423 -11.29 5.25 -6.36
CA TRP A 423 -9.82 5.20 -6.42
C TRP A 423 -9.22 4.00 -5.67
N ILE A 424 -8.26 3.31 -6.29
CA ILE A 424 -7.58 2.14 -5.69
C ILE A 424 -6.87 2.47 -4.36
N SER A 425 -6.37 3.69 -4.21
CA SER A 425 -5.77 4.17 -2.95
C SER A 425 -6.76 4.11 -1.78
N SER A 426 -8.03 4.45 -2.00
CA SER A 426 -9.10 4.37 -0.98
C SER A 426 -9.37 2.94 -0.54
N VAL A 427 -9.39 2.03 -1.50
CA VAL A 427 -9.62 0.59 -1.30
C VAL A 427 -8.47 -0.03 -0.51
N VAL A 428 -7.23 0.23 -0.92
CA VAL A 428 -6.02 -0.22 -0.21
C VAL A 428 -5.98 0.37 1.20
N CYS A 429 -6.17 1.68 1.36
CA CYS A 429 -6.14 2.31 2.68
C CYS A 429 -7.25 1.80 3.62
N LEU A 430 -8.47 1.55 3.12
CA LEU A 430 -9.54 0.94 3.93
C LEU A 430 -9.16 -0.50 4.34
N GLY A 431 -8.70 -1.32 3.40
CA GLY A 431 -8.34 -2.71 3.66
C GLY A 431 -7.19 -2.85 4.66
N VAL A 432 -6.10 -2.11 4.43
CA VAL A 432 -4.94 -2.02 5.33
C VAL A 432 -5.36 -1.54 6.72
N ALA A 433 -6.21 -0.51 6.80
CA ALA A 433 -6.70 0.00 8.08
C ALA A 433 -7.50 -1.07 8.85
N ILE A 434 -8.41 -1.78 8.19
CA ILE A 434 -9.19 -2.88 8.79
C ILE A 434 -8.29 -4.04 9.25
N LEU A 435 -7.33 -4.48 8.42
CA LEU A 435 -6.44 -5.60 8.77
C LEU A 435 -5.53 -5.26 9.98
N ALA A 436 -5.07 -4.02 10.07
CA ALA A 436 -4.15 -3.56 11.12
C ALA A 436 -4.84 -2.96 12.36
N GLY A 437 -6.17 -2.76 12.34
CA GLY A 437 -6.90 -2.13 13.44
C GLY A 437 -6.57 -0.63 13.61
N ILE A 438 -6.41 0.08 12.49
CA ILE A 438 -6.00 1.50 12.43
C ILE A 438 -7.23 2.39 12.27
N THR A 439 -7.36 3.39 13.14
CA THR A 439 -8.45 4.35 13.08
C THR A 439 -8.33 5.26 11.86
N ARG A 440 -9.39 5.34 11.06
CA ARG A 440 -9.50 6.24 9.92
C ARG A 440 -10.12 7.58 10.34
N VAL A 441 -9.70 8.68 9.74
CA VAL A 441 -10.41 9.97 9.81
C VAL A 441 -10.85 10.33 8.41
N VAL A 442 -12.15 10.51 8.22
CA VAL A 442 -12.77 10.90 6.95
C VAL A 442 -13.06 12.39 7.02
N ALA A 443 -12.40 13.18 6.16
CA ALA A 443 -12.47 14.65 6.18
C ALA A 443 -12.75 15.24 4.78
N LEU A 444 -13.56 14.55 3.98
CA LEU A 444 -14.02 14.98 2.66
C LEU A 444 -15.05 16.14 2.75
N PRO A 445 -15.01 17.16 1.89
CA PRO A 445 -14.02 17.42 0.83
C PRO A 445 -12.68 17.92 1.39
N PHE A 446 -11.61 17.79 0.60
CA PHE A 446 -10.27 18.29 0.98
C PHE A 446 -10.21 19.82 1.04
N GLU A 447 -9.70 20.33 2.16
CA GLU A 447 -9.31 21.72 2.34
C GLU A 447 -7.95 21.82 3.05
N ALA A 448 -6.96 22.43 2.40
CA ALA A 448 -5.61 22.59 2.96
C ALA A 448 -5.60 23.38 4.29
N SER A 449 -6.55 24.31 4.47
CA SER A 449 -6.77 25.11 5.69
C SER A 449 -7.16 24.27 6.90
N ARG A 450 -7.88 23.16 6.70
CA ARG A 450 -8.33 22.25 7.76
C ARG A 450 -7.22 21.28 8.19
N VAL A 451 -6.40 20.77 7.26
CA VAL A 451 -5.36 19.73 7.51
C VAL A 451 -4.55 19.94 8.78
N HIS A 452 -3.98 21.13 8.99
CA HIS A 452 -3.19 21.42 10.19
C HIS A 452 -3.98 21.21 11.50
N LYS A 453 -5.24 21.65 11.52
CA LYS A 453 -6.16 21.48 12.66
C LYS A 453 -6.60 20.02 12.82
N LEU A 454 -6.80 19.30 11.71
CA LEU A 454 -7.14 17.86 11.70
C LEU A 454 -6.04 17.02 12.35
N ILE A 455 -4.77 17.27 11.98
CA ILE A 455 -3.60 16.61 12.59
C ILE A 455 -3.62 16.83 14.11
N MET A 456 -3.84 18.08 14.55
CA MET A 456 -3.86 18.43 15.98
C MET A 456 -5.06 17.81 16.74
N LYS A 457 -6.27 17.86 16.18
CA LYS A 457 -7.54 17.38 16.78
C LYS A 457 -7.53 15.87 16.99
N TYR A 458 -7.21 15.11 15.94
CA TYR A 458 -7.29 13.64 15.95
C TYR A 458 -5.94 12.95 16.20
N LYS A 459 -4.85 13.71 16.39
CA LYS A 459 -3.47 13.19 16.54
C LYS A 459 -3.09 12.21 15.41
N ILE A 460 -3.39 12.63 14.18
CA ILE A 460 -3.08 11.90 12.94
C ILE A 460 -1.59 11.52 12.90
N GLY A 461 -1.30 10.25 12.57
CA GLY A 461 0.05 9.70 12.45
C GLY A 461 0.51 9.48 11.00
N THR A 462 -0.41 9.17 10.09
CA THR A 462 -0.16 9.02 8.65
C THR A 462 -1.19 9.79 7.82
N ILE A 463 -0.76 10.40 6.72
CA ILE A 463 -1.64 10.94 5.69
C ILE A 463 -1.19 10.43 4.32
N PHE A 464 -2.14 10.19 3.42
CA PHE A 464 -1.89 10.07 1.98
C PHE A 464 -2.41 11.32 1.28
N PHE A 465 -1.60 11.93 0.41
CA PHE A 465 -1.99 13.07 -0.42
C PHE A 465 -1.73 12.82 -1.89
N GLY A 466 -2.68 13.19 -2.75
CA GLY A 466 -2.40 13.41 -4.15
C GLY A 466 -1.51 14.65 -4.38
N PRO A 467 -0.87 14.76 -5.57
CA PRO A 467 -0.01 15.90 -5.92
C PRO A 467 -0.69 17.28 -5.85
N TYR A 468 -2.00 17.35 -6.08
CA TYR A 468 -2.77 18.60 -5.95
C TYR A 468 -2.84 19.06 -4.49
N GLU A 469 -3.18 18.14 -3.59
CA GLU A 469 -3.29 18.40 -2.15
C GLU A 469 -1.94 18.82 -1.56
N CYS A 470 -0.84 18.18 -1.98
CA CYS A 470 0.52 18.58 -1.65
C CYS A 470 0.79 20.05 -2.06
N MET A 471 0.49 20.43 -3.30
CA MET A 471 0.71 21.80 -3.80
C MET A 471 -0.16 22.83 -3.08
N MET A 472 -1.41 22.49 -2.76
CA MET A 472 -2.32 23.38 -2.00
C MET A 472 -1.89 23.55 -0.54
N LEU A 473 -1.26 22.53 0.07
CA LEU A 473 -0.72 22.62 1.42
C LEU A 473 0.50 23.53 1.50
N LEU A 474 1.42 23.47 0.54
CA LEU A 474 2.56 24.39 0.51
C LEU A 474 2.15 25.86 0.30
N LYS A 475 1.02 26.10 -0.36
CA LYS A 475 0.40 27.44 -0.46
C LYS A 475 -0.35 27.88 0.80
N THR A 476 -0.51 27.01 1.80
CA THR A 476 -1.35 27.27 2.99
C THR A 476 -0.49 27.36 4.25
N PRO A 477 -0.22 28.57 4.78
CA PRO A 477 0.59 28.73 5.97
C PRO A 477 0.06 27.94 7.16
N LYS A 478 0.96 27.21 7.84
CA LYS A 478 0.64 26.54 9.10
C LYS A 478 0.20 27.59 10.14
N PRO A 479 -1.00 27.49 10.74
CA PRO A 479 -1.45 28.48 11.71
C PRO A 479 -0.59 28.43 12.99
N PRO A 480 -0.39 29.58 13.67
CA PRO A 480 0.39 29.64 14.91
C PRO A 480 -0.23 28.74 15.99
N ASN A 481 0.63 28.20 16.87
CA ASN A 481 0.27 27.33 17.99
C ASN A 481 -0.37 25.96 17.62
N VAL A 482 -0.40 25.57 16.33
CA VAL A 482 -0.94 24.25 15.93
C VAL A 482 0.14 23.16 16.05
N ASP A 483 -0.08 22.21 16.97
CA ASP A 483 0.75 21.03 17.13
C ASP A 483 0.47 19.99 16.03
N THR A 484 1.48 19.75 15.19
CA THR A 484 1.47 18.70 14.14
C THR A 484 2.41 17.53 14.46
N SER A 485 2.99 17.49 15.67
CA SER A 485 4.04 16.52 16.04
C SER A 485 3.56 15.06 16.16
N SER A 486 2.25 14.81 16.12
CA SER A 486 1.70 13.45 16.00
C SER A 486 2.00 12.82 14.64
N LEU A 487 2.11 13.63 13.58
CA LEU A 487 2.36 13.18 12.22
C LEU A 487 3.77 12.56 12.14
N LYS A 488 3.86 11.40 11.48
CA LYS A 488 5.11 10.64 11.30
C LYS A 488 5.36 10.27 9.85
N VAL A 489 4.31 10.10 9.05
CA VAL A 489 4.41 9.67 7.66
C VAL A 489 3.47 10.49 6.78
N VAL A 490 4.03 11.06 5.70
CA VAL A 490 3.26 11.64 4.60
C VAL A 490 3.64 10.88 3.34
N VAL A 491 2.71 10.06 2.86
CA VAL A 491 2.84 9.33 1.60
C VAL A 491 2.17 10.16 0.50
N THR A 492 2.78 10.20 -0.68
CA THR A 492 2.16 10.81 -1.86
C THR A 492 2.39 9.98 -3.12
N GLY A 493 1.44 10.01 -4.06
CA GLY A 493 1.51 9.22 -5.28
C GLY A 493 0.31 9.44 -6.21
N GLY A 494 0.35 8.79 -7.37
CA GLY A 494 -0.66 8.92 -8.44
C GLY A 494 -0.15 9.70 -9.66
N SER A 495 0.76 10.65 -9.47
CA SER A 495 1.74 11.13 -10.45
C SER A 495 2.97 11.67 -9.70
N GLY A 496 4.10 11.81 -10.38
CA GLY A 496 5.33 12.31 -9.77
C GLY A 496 5.23 13.75 -9.25
N LEU A 497 5.99 14.04 -8.21
CA LEU A 497 6.24 15.37 -7.66
C LEU A 497 7.71 15.75 -7.79
N LYS A 498 7.98 17.06 -7.88
CA LYS A 498 9.33 17.60 -7.79
C LYS A 498 9.88 17.44 -6.37
N ASP A 499 11.18 17.24 -6.25
CA ASP A 499 11.94 17.22 -5.00
C ASP A 499 11.64 18.44 -4.12
N THR A 500 11.53 19.63 -4.71
CA THR A 500 11.16 20.88 -4.02
C THR A 500 9.83 20.80 -3.27
N VAL A 501 8.84 20.04 -3.78
CA VAL A 501 7.56 19.81 -3.08
C VAL A 501 7.76 18.89 -1.88
N ILE A 502 8.60 17.86 -2.01
CA ILE A 502 8.93 16.94 -0.93
C ILE A 502 9.74 17.64 0.17
N TYR A 503 10.69 18.51 -0.19
CA TYR A 503 11.41 19.35 0.78
C TYR A 503 10.49 20.34 1.50
N GLY A 504 9.65 21.10 0.78
CA GLY A 504 8.69 22.00 1.40
C GLY A 504 7.71 21.30 2.36
N LEU A 505 7.32 20.05 2.05
CA LEU A 505 6.49 19.24 2.96
C LEU A 505 7.27 18.73 4.19
N ARG A 506 8.58 18.46 4.07
CA ARG A 506 9.46 18.13 5.21
C ARG A 506 9.66 19.35 6.13
N GLU A 507 9.71 20.56 5.57
CA GLU A 507 9.75 21.82 6.32
C GLU A 507 8.42 22.15 7.00
N LEU A 508 7.28 21.92 6.33
CA LEU A 508 5.93 22.13 6.88
C LEU A 508 5.60 21.14 8.02
N PHE A 509 6.11 19.91 7.92
CA PHE A 509 5.86 18.82 8.87
C PHE A 509 7.17 18.25 9.47
N PRO A 510 7.95 19.05 10.22
CA PRO A 510 9.28 18.67 10.68
C PRO A 510 9.22 17.43 11.58
N GLY A 511 10.11 16.46 11.32
CA GLY A 511 10.12 15.16 11.98
C GLY A 511 9.12 14.13 11.43
N SER A 512 8.48 14.41 10.29
CA SER A 512 7.75 13.41 9.50
C SER A 512 8.62 12.88 8.37
N LEU A 513 8.48 11.59 8.06
CA LEU A 513 9.01 10.99 6.84
C LEU A 513 8.06 11.34 5.68
N VAL A 514 8.56 12.07 4.68
CA VAL A 514 7.80 12.47 3.49
C VAL A 514 8.44 11.86 2.25
N PHE A 515 7.66 11.11 1.49
CA PHE A 515 8.15 10.37 0.31
C PHE A 515 7.06 10.01 -0.69
N GLN A 516 7.51 9.73 -1.91
CA GLN A 516 6.67 9.32 -3.03
C GLN A 516 6.52 7.79 -3.09
N THR A 517 5.45 7.31 -3.72
CA THR A 517 5.21 5.90 -4.03
C THR A 517 4.58 5.75 -5.41
N TYR A 518 4.91 4.66 -6.11
CA TYR A 518 4.41 4.38 -7.45
C TYR A 518 3.54 3.12 -7.50
N GLY A 519 2.50 3.18 -8.33
CA GLY A 519 1.46 2.18 -8.48
C GLY A 519 0.42 2.59 -9.52
N GLN A 520 -0.26 1.60 -10.08
CA GLN A 520 -1.31 1.75 -11.08
C GLN A 520 -2.51 0.89 -10.66
N THR A 521 -3.69 1.14 -11.24
CA THR A 521 -4.85 0.27 -11.00
C THR A 521 -4.62 -1.10 -11.66
N GLU A 522 -4.01 -1.14 -12.84
CA GLU A 522 -3.62 -2.36 -13.55
C GLU A 522 -2.60 -3.24 -12.80
N THR A 523 -1.74 -2.66 -11.94
CA THR A 523 -0.83 -3.40 -11.06
C THR A 523 -1.46 -3.81 -9.72
N GLY A 524 -2.78 -3.63 -9.59
CA GLY A 524 -3.57 -3.91 -8.40
C GLY A 524 -3.49 -2.83 -7.31
N GLY A 525 -2.55 -1.88 -7.40
CA GLY A 525 -2.27 -0.90 -6.36
C GLY A 525 -0.81 -0.42 -6.40
N LEU A 526 -0.22 -0.27 -5.22
CA LEU A 526 1.18 0.17 -5.08
C LEU A 526 2.13 -0.97 -5.43
N ILE A 527 3.27 -0.64 -6.04
CA ILE A 527 4.30 -1.62 -6.42
C ILE A 527 5.73 -1.14 -6.16
N ILE A 528 5.94 0.13 -5.83
CA ILE A 528 7.24 0.68 -5.46
C ILE A 528 7.00 1.68 -4.32
N MET A 529 7.66 1.48 -3.18
CA MET A 529 7.50 2.33 -1.99
C MET A 529 8.76 2.23 -1.11
N TRP A 530 8.88 3.13 -0.14
CA TRP A 530 9.84 3.04 0.96
C TRP A 530 9.21 2.40 2.20
N SER A 531 9.96 1.60 2.95
CA SER A 531 9.63 1.23 4.32
C SER A 531 10.06 2.34 5.30
N THR A 532 9.16 2.69 6.22
CA THR A 532 9.44 3.59 7.35
C THR A 532 10.02 2.87 8.57
N ASP A 533 9.98 1.54 8.60
CA ASP A 533 10.50 0.71 9.69
C ASP A 533 11.87 0.07 9.35
N ASN A 534 12.38 0.21 8.12
CA ASN A 534 13.74 -0.18 7.71
C ASN A 534 14.71 1.04 7.70
N PRO A 535 15.71 1.12 8.60
CA PRO A 535 16.64 2.25 8.66
C PRO A 535 17.46 2.50 7.38
N LYS A 536 17.74 1.46 6.57
CA LYS A 536 18.47 1.62 5.29
C LYS A 536 17.62 2.37 4.26
N GLU A 537 16.34 2.02 4.18
CA GLU A 537 15.38 2.67 3.29
C GLU A 537 15.08 4.09 3.74
N VAL A 538 14.93 4.33 5.04
CA VAL A 538 14.79 5.69 5.59
C VAL A 538 16.02 6.56 5.25
N ALA A 539 17.24 6.01 5.24
CA ALA A 539 18.43 6.76 4.80
C ALA A 539 18.39 7.09 3.29
N LEU A 540 18.05 6.11 2.44
CA LEU A 540 17.93 6.30 0.98
C LEU A 540 16.80 7.29 0.61
N MET A 541 15.63 7.16 1.21
CA MET A 541 14.46 8.04 1.09
C MET A 541 14.77 9.50 1.41
N ASN A 542 15.63 9.75 2.40
CA ASN A 542 16.05 11.10 2.73
C ASN A 542 17.03 11.66 1.68
N ALA A 543 17.94 10.82 1.17
CA ALA A 543 18.93 11.19 0.16
C ALA A 543 18.39 11.22 -1.30
N LYS A 544 17.20 10.68 -1.57
CA LYS A 544 16.57 10.54 -2.90
C LYS A 544 15.07 10.93 -2.85
N PRO A 545 14.74 12.22 -2.65
CA PRO A 545 13.35 12.68 -2.48
C PRO A 545 12.48 12.54 -3.75
N ASP A 546 13.12 12.42 -4.91
CA ASP A 546 12.56 12.22 -6.24
C ASP A 546 12.30 10.74 -6.59
N SER A 547 12.91 9.80 -5.86
CA SER A 547 12.66 8.37 -6.03
C SER A 547 11.35 7.91 -5.40
N SER A 548 10.64 7.05 -6.13
CA SER A 548 9.40 6.39 -5.69
C SER A 548 9.64 5.23 -4.71
N GLY A 549 10.89 4.90 -4.40
CA GLY A 549 11.27 3.84 -3.46
C GLY A 549 11.78 2.57 -4.11
N ILE A 550 11.62 1.47 -3.38
CA ILE A 550 12.14 0.14 -3.70
C ILE A 550 10.98 -0.76 -4.16
N PRO A 551 11.23 -1.74 -5.06
CA PRO A 551 10.36 -2.87 -5.36
C PRO A 551 9.56 -3.46 -4.18
N TYR A 552 8.32 -3.83 -4.46
CA TYR A 552 7.49 -4.68 -3.60
C TYR A 552 7.90 -6.16 -3.72
N SER A 553 7.82 -6.87 -2.59
CA SER A 553 7.87 -8.33 -2.56
C SER A 553 6.72 -8.95 -3.36
N GLY A 554 7.00 -10.08 -4.03
CA GLY A 554 6.05 -10.77 -4.89
C GLY A 554 6.01 -10.25 -6.34
N PHE A 555 6.98 -9.42 -6.74
CA PHE A 555 7.12 -8.86 -8.10
C PHE A 555 8.54 -9.03 -8.69
N TRP A 556 8.54 -9.03 -10.02
CA TRP A 556 9.71 -8.93 -10.89
C TRP A 556 9.59 -7.62 -11.69
N TYR A 557 10.71 -6.92 -11.91
CA TYR A 557 10.78 -5.63 -12.59
C TYR A 557 11.89 -5.67 -13.65
N LYS A 558 11.61 -5.09 -14.82
CA LYS A 558 12.61 -4.84 -15.87
C LYS A 558 12.34 -3.48 -16.52
N ILE A 559 13.40 -2.77 -16.90
CA ILE A 559 13.32 -1.57 -17.74
C ILE A 559 13.63 -1.97 -19.18
N VAL A 560 12.84 -1.51 -20.14
CA VAL A 560 12.90 -1.96 -21.55
C VAL A 560 13.06 -0.79 -22.51
N GLU A 561 14.01 -0.90 -23.42
CA GLU A 561 14.22 0.05 -24.53
C GLU A 561 13.10 -0.13 -25.59
N GLU A 562 12.34 0.93 -25.87
CA GLU A 562 11.08 0.91 -26.63
C GLU A 562 11.23 0.29 -28.04
N ASP A 563 12.28 0.68 -28.77
CA ASP A 563 12.49 0.27 -30.16
C ASP A 563 13.13 -1.12 -30.33
N THR A 564 13.76 -1.67 -29.29
CA THR A 564 14.63 -2.86 -29.38
C THR A 564 14.18 -4.04 -28.50
N GLU A 565 13.19 -3.83 -27.63
CA GLU A 565 12.78 -4.73 -26.53
C GLU A 565 13.93 -5.15 -25.58
N LYS A 566 15.07 -4.44 -25.61
CA LYS A 566 16.26 -4.74 -24.81
C LYS A 566 16.08 -4.37 -23.34
N ILE A 567 16.46 -5.27 -22.44
CA ILE A 567 16.47 -5.02 -21.00
C ILE A 567 17.65 -4.13 -20.60
N LEU A 568 17.38 -3.08 -19.84
CA LEU A 568 18.32 -2.02 -19.49
C LEU A 568 18.84 -2.10 -18.03
N GLY A 569 20.07 -1.64 -17.84
CA GLY A 569 20.80 -1.62 -16.57
C GLY A 569 20.52 -0.38 -15.69
N PRO A 570 21.26 -0.22 -14.57
CA PRO A 570 21.19 0.98 -13.74
C PRO A 570 21.39 2.28 -14.53
N TYR A 571 20.67 3.33 -14.12
CA TYR A 571 20.65 4.68 -14.71
C TYR A 571 20.18 4.78 -16.18
N GLN A 572 19.86 3.67 -16.84
CA GLN A 572 19.32 3.64 -18.19
C GLN A 572 17.79 3.76 -18.18
N ARG A 573 17.24 4.58 -19.08
CA ARG A 573 15.81 4.91 -19.14
C ARG A 573 15.10 4.08 -20.20
N GLY A 574 13.93 3.54 -19.86
CA GLY A 574 13.04 2.82 -20.76
C GLY A 574 11.64 2.66 -20.15
N GLU A 575 10.74 1.96 -20.84
CA GLU A 575 9.43 1.63 -20.28
C GLU A 575 9.59 0.62 -19.12
N LEU A 576 8.85 0.82 -18.03
CA LEU A 576 8.79 -0.12 -16.91
C LEU A 576 7.85 -1.30 -17.21
N TYR A 577 8.39 -2.51 -17.11
CA TYR A 577 7.64 -3.77 -17.25
C TYR A 577 7.64 -4.47 -15.89
N VAL A 578 6.48 -4.97 -15.47
CA VAL A 578 6.33 -5.67 -14.19
C VAL A 578 5.58 -7.00 -14.32
N LYS A 579 5.99 -8.00 -13.55
CA LYS A 579 5.40 -9.34 -13.55
C LYS A 579 5.18 -9.83 -12.12
N SER A 580 4.05 -10.47 -11.87
CA SER A 580 3.73 -11.06 -10.55
C SER A 580 2.71 -12.17 -10.69
N ASN A 581 2.92 -13.25 -9.93
CA ASN A 581 2.01 -14.41 -9.86
C ASN A 581 0.70 -14.11 -9.10
N ASN A 582 0.61 -12.98 -8.39
CA ASN A 582 -0.47 -12.71 -7.45
C ASN A 582 -1.09 -11.30 -7.53
N MET A 583 -0.41 -10.31 -8.11
CA MET A 583 -0.78 -8.89 -7.93
C MET A 583 -1.43 -8.19 -9.13
N LEU A 584 -1.11 -8.58 -10.36
CA LEU A 584 -1.57 -7.90 -11.57
C LEU A 584 -3.08 -8.10 -11.81
N MET A 585 -3.72 -7.14 -12.47
CA MET A 585 -5.13 -7.23 -12.85
C MET A 585 -5.46 -8.52 -13.64
N LYS A 586 -6.72 -8.95 -13.58
CA LYS A 586 -7.25 -10.03 -14.42
C LYS A 586 -7.40 -9.62 -15.90
N GLY A 587 -7.37 -8.32 -16.17
CA GLY A 587 -7.67 -7.71 -17.47
C GLY A 587 -8.76 -6.66 -17.37
N TYR A 588 -9.24 -6.18 -18.52
CA TYR A 588 -10.33 -5.21 -18.60
C TYR A 588 -11.70 -5.91 -18.68
N TYR A 589 -12.72 -5.35 -18.03
CA TYR A 589 -14.07 -5.91 -18.01
C TYR A 589 -14.71 -5.84 -19.41
N LYS A 590 -15.05 -7.01 -19.98
CA LYS A 590 -15.67 -7.16 -21.32
C LYS A 590 -14.88 -6.52 -22.47
N MET A 591 -13.58 -6.29 -22.30
CA MET A 591 -12.66 -5.77 -23.31
C MET A 591 -11.41 -6.63 -23.37
N ASP A 592 -10.71 -6.67 -24.51
CA ASP A 592 -9.40 -7.29 -24.55
C ASP A 592 -8.36 -6.45 -23.78
N SER A 593 -7.38 -7.13 -23.22
CA SER A 593 -6.23 -6.60 -22.49
C SER A 593 -4.90 -7.25 -22.89
N SER A 594 -4.90 -8.09 -23.93
CA SER A 594 -3.71 -8.76 -24.48
C SER A 594 -2.53 -7.79 -24.74
N ASP A 595 -2.79 -6.67 -25.42
CA ASP A 595 -1.81 -5.60 -25.72
C ASP A 595 -1.14 -4.96 -24.48
N CYS A 596 -1.71 -5.13 -23.29
CA CYS A 596 -1.09 -4.65 -22.05
C CYS A 596 0.03 -5.57 -21.56
N PHE A 597 0.22 -6.76 -22.15
CA PHE A 597 1.24 -7.71 -21.74
C PHE A 597 2.23 -7.99 -22.88
N ASP A 598 3.48 -8.29 -22.55
CA ASP A 598 4.41 -8.90 -23.51
C ASP A 598 4.12 -10.40 -23.70
N LYS A 599 4.78 -11.00 -24.70
CA LYS A 599 4.65 -12.44 -25.04
C LYS A 599 5.07 -13.39 -23.90
N LEU A 600 5.67 -12.86 -22.83
CA LEU A 600 6.21 -13.59 -21.69
C LEU A 600 5.41 -13.30 -20.39
N GLY A 601 4.29 -12.57 -20.49
CA GLY A 601 3.37 -12.27 -19.38
C GLY A 601 3.77 -11.07 -18.50
N TRP A 602 4.67 -10.19 -18.95
CA TRP A 602 4.96 -8.94 -18.23
C TRP A 602 3.94 -7.86 -18.59
N LEU A 603 3.36 -7.19 -17.60
CA LEU A 603 2.52 -6.00 -17.81
C LEU A 603 3.42 -4.83 -18.24
N LYS A 604 3.11 -4.24 -19.39
CA LYS A 604 3.64 -2.97 -19.89
C LYS A 604 2.95 -1.82 -19.15
N THR A 605 3.68 -1.07 -18.33
CA THR A 605 3.04 0.00 -17.51
C THR A 605 2.65 1.22 -18.34
N GLY A 606 3.29 1.46 -19.50
CA GLY A 606 3.16 2.73 -20.21
C GLY A 606 3.86 3.92 -19.53
N ASP A 607 4.71 3.67 -18.52
CA ASP A 607 5.49 4.69 -17.81
C ASP A 607 7.00 4.52 -18.07
N MET A 608 7.66 5.63 -18.39
CA MET A 608 9.12 5.74 -18.56
C MET A 608 9.79 5.79 -17.19
N ALA A 609 10.75 4.92 -16.92
CA ALA A 609 11.45 4.84 -15.63
C ALA A 609 12.93 4.45 -15.77
N TYR A 610 13.65 4.57 -14.66
CA TYR A 610 14.96 3.96 -14.44
C TYR A 610 15.13 3.56 -12.97
N TYR A 611 16.18 2.81 -12.66
CA TYR A 611 16.60 2.48 -11.28
C TYR A 611 18.10 2.78 -11.10
N ASP A 612 18.57 2.84 -9.86
CA ASP A 612 19.99 3.04 -9.53
C ASP A 612 20.67 1.78 -8.97
N ASP A 613 21.95 1.87 -8.62
CA ASP A 613 22.73 0.75 -8.05
C ASP A 613 22.19 0.22 -6.70
N TYR A 614 21.25 0.94 -6.07
CA TYR A 614 20.56 0.53 -4.84
C TYR A 614 19.15 -0.03 -5.12
N HIS A 615 18.78 -0.18 -6.40
CA HIS A 615 17.43 -0.50 -6.88
C HIS A 615 16.35 0.49 -6.38
N CYS A 616 16.72 1.74 -6.13
CA CYS A 616 15.75 2.83 -5.95
C CYS A 616 15.21 3.21 -7.34
N PHE A 617 13.90 3.23 -7.53
CA PHE A 617 13.27 3.54 -8.82
C PHE A 617 12.86 5.01 -8.94
N PHE A 618 12.94 5.51 -10.17
CA PHE A 618 12.65 6.89 -10.54
C PHE A 618 11.71 6.87 -11.75
N ILE A 619 10.48 7.33 -11.57
CA ILE A 619 9.47 7.43 -12.62
C ILE A 619 9.60 8.80 -13.28
N VAL A 620 9.77 8.82 -14.60
CA VAL A 620 10.09 10.05 -15.36
C VAL A 620 8.82 10.71 -15.89
N ASP A 621 8.07 10.00 -16.73
CA ASP A 621 6.85 10.50 -17.39
C ASP A 621 6.08 9.32 -18.00
N ARG A 622 4.91 9.54 -18.61
CA ARG A 622 4.21 8.46 -19.33
C ARG A 622 4.66 8.36 -20.78
N MET A 623 4.88 7.15 -21.29
CA MET A 623 5.23 6.87 -22.69
C MET A 623 4.28 7.54 -23.69
N LYS A 624 2.97 7.55 -23.38
CA LYS A 624 1.90 8.16 -24.20
C LYS A 624 1.71 9.67 -23.98
N GLU A 625 2.50 10.27 -23.09
CA GLU A 625 2.56 11.71 -22.84
C GLU A 625 3.92 12.29 -23.29
N LEU A 626 4.89 11.46 -23.71
CA LEU A 626 6.14 11.86 -24.36
C LEU A 626 5.86 12.49 -25.74
N ILE A 627 6.54 13.60 -26.03
CA ILE A 627 6.37 14.40 -27.25
C ILE A 627 7.28 13.83 -28.34
N LYS A 628 6.73 13.54 -29.52
CA LYS A 628 7.43 12.81 -30.59
C LYS A 628 8.05 13.76 -31.63
N PHE A 629 9.21 14.34 -31.30
CA PHE A 629 9.93 15.30 -32.14
C PHE A 629 11.05 14.61 -32.97
N ARG A 630 10.89 14.52 -34.30
CA ARG A 630 11.88 13.91 -35.23
C ARG A 630 12.37 12.52 -34.79
N GLY A 631 11.48 11.69 -34.25
CA GLY A 631 11.80 10.37 -33.70
C GLY A 631 12.42 10.37 -32.30
N TRP A 632 12.68 11.54 -31.69
CA TRP A 632 13.03 11.63 -30.27
C TRP A 632 11.78 11.70 -29.41
N HIS A 633 11.78 10.95 -28.31
CA HIS A 633 10.74 11.05 -27.27
C HIS A 633 11.17 12.04 -26.18
N VAL A 634 10.52 13.21 -26.15
CA VAL A 634 10.83 14.32 -25.24
C VAL A 634 9.83 14.34 -24.07
N PRO A 635 10.27 14.14 -22.81
CA PRO A 635 9.37 14.20 -21.65
C PRO A 635 8.87 15.63 -21.38
N PRO A 636 7.54 15.89 -21.35
CA PRO A 636 6.98 17.17 -20.95
C PRO A 636 7.51 17.68 -19.60
N THR A 637 7.62 16.79 -18.63
CA THR A 637 8.05 17.09 -17.24
C THR A 637 9.37 17.86 -17.13
N ILE A 638 10.33 17.64 -18.06
CA ILE A 638 11.61 18.37 -18.09
C ILE A 638 11.38 19.85 -18.46
N LEU A 639 10.51 20.10 -19.43
CA LEU A 639 10.18 21.45 -19.91
C LEU A 639 9.23 22.16 -18.93
N GLU A 640 8.32 21.42 -18.30
CA GLU A 640 7.50 21.89 -17.17
C GLU A 640 8.35 22.25 -15.94
N HIS A 641 9.49 21.58 -15.73
CA HIS A 641 10.44 21.97 -14.69
C HIS A 641 10.98 23.37 -14.96
N LEU A 642 11.57 23.58 -16.14
CA LEU A 642 12.20 24.85 -16.53
C LEU A 642 11.17 25.99 -16.63
N LEU A 643 10.02 25.77 -17.28
CA LEU A 643 8.93 26.76 -17.31
C LEU A 643 8.50 27.18 -15.90
N SER A 644 8.39 26.26 -14.95
CA SER A 644 8.02 26.59 -13.55
C SER A 644 9.14 27.26 -12.75
N SER A 645 10.37 27.35 -13.27
CA SER A 645 11.45 28.15 -12.66
C SER A 645 11.51 29.58 -13.20
N HIS A 646 10.72 29.91 -14.24
CA HIS A 646 10.64 31.27 -14.74
C HIS A 646 9.83 32.16 -13.79
N ARG A 647 10.37 33.32 -13.42
CA ARG A 647 9.82 34.29 -12.44
C ARG A 647 8.33 34.64 -12.57
N ALA A 648 7.76 34.53 -13.77
CA ALA A 648 6.37 34.89 -14.03
C ALA A 648 5.38 33.71 -13.90
N VAL A 649 5.85 32.45 -13.86
CA VAL A 649 5.04 31.24 -14.11
C VAL A 649 4.76 30.48 -12.82
N ALA A 650 3.51 30.53 -12.36
CA ALA A 650 3.06 29.80 -11.17
C ALA A 650 2.79 28.31 -11.42
N ARG A 651 2.38 27.95 -12.65
CA ARG A 651 2.21 26.55 -13.11
C ARG A 651 2.50 26.45 -14.60
N ALA A 652 3.12 25.35 -15.01
CA ALA A 652 3.34 25.02 -16.41
C ALA A 652 2.81 23.61 -16.74
N VAL A 653 2.30 23.44 -17.94
CA VAL A 653 1.98 22.14 -18.57
C VAL A 653 2.54 22.15 -19.99
N VAL A 654 3.22 21.08 -20.42
CA VAL A 654 3.75 20.97 -21.79
C VAL A 654 3.05 19.82 -22.52
N VAL A 655 2.77 20.02 -23.81
CA VAL A 655 2.19 19.01 -24.70
C VAL A 655 2.87 19.05 -26.07
N GLY A 656 2.80 17.95 -26.81
CA GLY A 656 3.12 17.93 -28.23
C GLY A 656 1.96 18.51 -29.03
N ILE A 657 2.21 19.51 -29.85
CA ILE A 657 1.30 19.98 -30.90
C ILE A 657 1.73 19.31 -32.21
N PRO A 658 0.82 18.73 -33.02
CA PRO A 658 1.18 18.14 -34.30
C PRO A 658 1.92 19.12 -35.22
N ASP A 659 2.96 18.64 -35.90
CA ASP A 659 3.72 19.37 -36.91
C ASP A 659 4.02 18.44 -38.10
N ASP A 660 3.87 18.94 -39.33
CA ASP A 660 3.91 18.11 -40.55
C ASP A 660 5.32 17.64 -40.94
N GLU A 661 6.39 18.32 -40.49
CA GLU A 661 7.78 17.91 -40.74
C GLU A 661 8.40 17.15 -39.57
N ASP A 662 8.08 17.58 -38.34
CA ASP A 662 8.76 17.14 -37.11
C ASP A 662 7.93 16.15 -36.27
N GLY A 663 6.67 15.92 -36.64
CA GLY A 663 5.73 15.02 -35.95
C GLY A 663 4.97 15.71 -34.82
N GLU A 664 5.68 16.09 -33.75
CA GLU A 664 5.15 16.94 -32.69
C GLU A 664 6.17 17.98 -32.21
N HIS A 665 5.74 19.23 -32.12
CA HIS A 665 6.48 20.32 -31.47
C HIS A 665 6.08 20.47 -30.00
N PRO A 666 7.04 20.58 -29.06
CA PRO A 666 6.73 20.93 -27.68
C PRO A 666 6.14 22.34 -27.57
N MET A 667 5.00 22.48 -26.88
CA MET A 667 4.36 23.75 -26.56
C MET A 667 4.10 23.89 -25.06
N GLY A 668 4.43 25.04 -24.48
CA GLY A 668 4.20 25.35 -23.08
C GLY A 668 2.88 26.08 -22.83
N PHE A 669 2.07 25.57 -21.92
CA PHE A 669 0.85 26.20 -21.42
C PHE A 669 1.12 26.68 -19.99
N VAL A 670 1.03 27.99 -19.73
CA VAL A 670 1.44 28.59 -18.46
C VAL A 670 0.30 29.34 -17.77
N ILE A 671 0.20 29.18 -16.46
CA ILE A 671 -0.57 30.05 -15.57
C ILE A 671 0.44 30.96 -14.85
N LEU A 672 0.20 32.27 -14.87
CA LEU A 672 1.08 33.26 -14.25
C LEU A 672 0.89 33.33 -12.72
N HIS A 673 1.80 34.01 -12.03
CA HIS A 673 1.61 34.38 -10.63
C HIS A 673 0.53 35.47 -10.46
N ASP A 674 -0.20 35.39 -9.34
CA ASP A 674 -1.23 36.36 -8.98
C ASP A 674 -0.64 37.79 -8.93
N GLY A 675 -1.30 38.73 -9.61
CA GLY A 675 -0.85 40.13 -9.72
C GLY A 675 0.04 40.45 -10.93
N ILE A 676 0.39 39.47 -11.76
CA ILE A 676 1.03 39.71 -13.07
C ILE A 676 -0.06 39.85 -14.14
N ASP A 677 -0.07 40.95 -14.89
CA ASP A 677 -0.97 41.16 -16.03
C ASP A 677 -0.50 40.34 -17.25
N PRO A 678 -1.30 39.38 -17.77
CA PRO A 678 -0.96 38.62 -18.97
C PRO A 678 -0.59 39.45 -20.19
N ASN A 679 -1.13 40.68 -20.31
CA ASN A 679 -0.84 41.58 -21.44
C ASN A 679 0.56 42.21 -21.37
N THR A 680 1.25 42.08 -20.23
CA THR A 680 2.60 42.63 -20.00
C THR A 680 3.71 41.60 -20.11
N VAL A 681 3.38 40.32 -20.36
CA VAL A 681 4.33 39.21 -20.40
C VAL A 681 4.58 38.76 -21.83
N ASP A 682 5.82 38.89 -22.30
CA ASP A 682 6.23 38.30 -23.56
C ASP A 682 6.41 36.78 -23.41
N VAL A 683 5.55 36.01 -24.07
CA VAL A 683 5.65 34.54 -24.12
C VAL A 683 6.91 34.07 -24.84
N ASN A 684 7.53 34.90 -25.67
CA ASN A 684 8.79 34.60 -26.35
C ASN A 684 9.99 34.70 -25.39
N GLU A 685 9.97 35.62 -24.40
CA GLU A 685 10.96 35.64 -23.31
C GLU A 685 10.92 34.32 -22.53
N ILE A 686 9.72 33.84 -22.20
CA ILE A 686 9.51 32.56 -21.49
C ILE A 686 10.00 31.37 -22.33
N ALA A 687 9.69 31.36 -23.64
CA ALA A 687 10.16 30.31 -24.54
C ALA A 687 11.70 30.33 -24.69
N ALA A 688 12.30 31.50 -24.87
CA ALA A 688 13.75 31.69 -24.99
C ALA A 688 14.48 31.20 -23.72
N PHE A 689 14.03 31.61 -22.54
CA PHE A 689 14.57 31.19 -21.24
C PHE A 689 14.68 29.66 -21.11
N VAL A 690 13.69 28.90 -21.61
CA VAL A 690 13.75 27.44 -21.63
C VAL A 690 14.66 26.92 -22.75
N ASN A 691 14.58 27.53 -23.94
CA ASN A 691 15.29 27.12 -25.15
C ASN A 691 16.82 27.32 -25.10
N GLU A 692 17.31 28.16 -24.18
CA GLU A 692 18.73 28.33 -23.84
C GLU A 692 19.25 27.25 -22.87
N GLN A 693 18.36 26.68 -22.05
CA GLN A 693 18.70 25.68 -21.01
C GLN A 693 18.55 24.23 -21.49
N VAL A 694 18.13 23.99 -22.73
CA VAL A 694 17.92 22.64 -23.28
C VAL A 694 18.62 22.41 -24.61
N GLU A 695 18.96 21.15 -24.85
CA GLU A 695 19.35 20.64 -26.18
C GLU A 695 18.29 20.98 -27.23
N ASP A 696 18.72 21.28 -28.45
CA ASP A 696 17.83 21.77 -29.51
C ASP A 696 16.55 20.93 -29.73
N ARG A 697 16.67 19.60 -29.68
CA ARG A 697 15.56 18.62 -29.80
C ARG A 697 14.44 18.78 -28.77
N LYS A 698 14.65 19.51 -27.68
CA LYS A 698 13.68 19.73 -26.59
C LYS A 698 13.03 21.11 -26.63
N ARG A 699 13.44 22.00 -27.53
CA ARG A 699 12.98 23.39 -27.56
C ARG A 699 11.46 23.51 -27.77
N LEU A 700 10.86 24.51 -27.12
CA LEU A 700 9.44 24.86 -27.19
C LEU A 700 9.09 25.50 -28.55
N ARG A 701 9.16 24.71 -29.62
CA ARG A 701 8.89 25.15 -31.00
C ARG A 701 7.43 25.53 -31.24
N GLY A 702 6.50 24.88 -30.55
CA GLY A 702 5.09 25.29 -30.53
C GLY A 702 4.83 26.57 -29.74
N GLY A 703 5.88 27.17 -29.16
CA GLY A 703 5.80 28.41 -28.38
C GLY A 703 5.27 28.22 -26.97
N VAL A 704 4.77 29.32 -26.40
CA VAL A 704 4.15 29.37 -25.08
C VAL A 704 2.80 30.11 -25.16
N LYS A 705 1.75 29.56 -24.54
CA LYS A 705 0.43 30.20 -24.39
C LYS A 705 0.11 30.39 -22.91
N ILE A 706 -0.26 31.62 -22.53
CA ILE A 706 -0.82 31.91 -21.21
C ILE A 706 -2.28 31.43 -21.20
N ILE A 707 -2.68 30.73 -20.13
CA ILE A 707 -4.03 30.17 -19.95
C ILE A 707 -4.57 30.47 -18.55
N LYS A 708 -5.89 30.44 -18.40
CA LYS A 708 -6.57 30.64 -17.11
C LYS A 708 -6.56 29.37 -16.26
N ASN A 709 -6.84 28.20 -16.85
CA ASN A 709 -6.97 26.95 -16.10
C ASN A 709 -6.36 25.73 -16.81
N ILE A 710 -5.60 24.94 -16.04
CA ILE A 710 -5.12 23.62 -16.47
C ILE A 710 -6.22 22.58 -16.22
N PRO A 711 -6.71 21.84 -17.24
CA PRO A 711 -7.71 20.80 -17.03
C PRO A 711 -7.10 19.61 -16.30
N ILE A 712 -7.68 19.25 -15.15
CA ILE A 712 -7.26 18.14 -14.29
C ILE A 712 -8.38 17.11 -14.09
N THR A 713 -7.98 15.88 -13.75
CA THR A 713 -8.85 14.84 -13.19
C THR A 713 -9.12 15.10 -11.69
N ALA A 714 -10.09 14.40 -11.10
CA ALA A 714 -10.35 14.49 -9.65
C ALA A 714 -9.16 14.07 -8.76
N THR A 715 -8.18 13.30 -9.27
CA THR A 715 -6.89 13.03 -8.59
C THR A 715 -5.79 14.06 -8.91
N GLY A 716 -6.15 15.25 -9.41
CA GLY A 716 -5.20 16.32 -9.73
C GLY A 716 -4.33 16.10 -10.97
N LYS A 717 -4.34 14.89 -11.57
CA LYS A 717 -3.56 14.58 -12.79
C LYS A 717 -4.02 15.42 -13.97
N VAL A 718 -3.08 15.94 -14.76
CA VAL A 718 -3.36 16.78 -15.94
C VAL A 718 -4.01 15.98 -17.06
N ARG A 719 -5.07 16.52 -17.69
CA ARG A 719 -5.71 15.97 -18.88
C ARG A 719 -5.01 16.50 -20.14
N ARG A 720 -3.74 16.15 -20.36
CA ARG A 720 -2.89 16.66 -21.46
C ARG A 720 -3.58 16.64 -22.82
N ARG A 721 -4.22 15.51 -23.15
CA ARG A 721 -4.98 15.35 -24.39
C ARG A 721 -6.15 16.32 -24.49
N ALA A 722 -6.90 16.57 -23.42
CA ALA A 722 -8.01 17.53 -23.45
C ALA A 722 -7.49 18.95 -23.70
N LEU A 723 -6.38 19.35 -23.05
CA LEU A 723 -5.74 20.66 -23.27
C LEU A 723 -5.25 20.83 -24.72
N ARG A 724 -4.56 19.83 -25.26
CA ARG A 724 -4.10 19.82 -26.65
C ARG A 724 -5.26 19.86 -27.64
N ASP A 725 -6.20 18.93 -27.51
CA ASP A 725 -7.29 18.77 -28.46
C ASP A 725 -8.23 20.01 -28.41
N ALA A 726 -8.34 20.71 -27.26
CA ALA A 726 -9.01 22.01 -27.12
C ALA A 726 -8.25 23.16 -27.80
N TYR A 727 -6.92 23.24 -27.60
CA TYR A 727 -6.07 24.22 -28.29
C TYR A 727 -6.16 24.09 -29.81
N ILE A 728 -6.11 22.86 -30.34
CA ILE A 728 -6.24 22.57 -31.78
C ILE A 728 -7.62 23.00 -32.33
N ARG A 729 -8.69 22.92 -31.52
CA ARG A 729 -10.03 23.41 -31.90
C ARG A 729 -10.21 24.93 -31.72
N GLY A 730 -9.19 25.65 -31.24
CA GLY A 730 -9.27 27.10 -31.01
C GLY A 730 -10.09 27.52 -29.79
N GLU A 731 -10.29 26.62 -28.83
CA GLU A 731 -11.06 26.89 -27.61
C GLU A 731 -10.33 27.86 -26.65
N GLU A 732 -11.10 28.57 -25.81
CA GLU A 732 -10.57 29.42 -24.75
C GLU A 732 -10.08 28.56 -23.56
N LEU A 733 -8.97 28.94 -22.92
CA LEU A 733 -8.22 28.14 -21.94
C LEU A 733 -7.71 28.97 -20.75
#